data_AF-A0A7J7GQ46-F1
#
_entry.id   AF-A0A7J7GQ46-F1
#
_cell.length_a   1.000
_cell.length_b   1.000
_cell.length_c   1.000
_cell.angle_alpha   90.00
_cell.angle_beta   90.00
_cell.angle_gamma   90.00
#
_symmetry.space_group_name_H-M   'P 1'
#
loop_
_entity.id
_entity.type
_entity.pdbx_description
1 polymer ?
#
loop_
_entity_poly.entity_id
_entity_poly.type
_entity_poly.pdbx_seq_one_letter_code
_entity_poly.pdbx_strand_id
1 'polypeptide(L)'
;MAEAFPNQVPFVLSDDSPSGSSAHERECHTPEMPHQYEHFLEKISKLESELSCAQEEIRCLNSVVLIEIAKLKSAEEKCVLLETSNQSLRLEAENLVKKIAMKDQQLSEKHEELEKLQACVQDEQLRFVQVEATPQTLQNLHSQSQQEQNALALELKNGLQMLKDLEICKHDWEEEIRQVKEENRNMNELNSSFAISVENQQSEILKLREMKERLKEEVGLQMGQTNSLLEEISHLKEEIKDLNKRYQALMEQVESVGLNPECIASSVRYLQDENPKLRQICKEDRDDKEALFKKLENMEQLLEKNVVLESSLSDLSSELKGSQANVKALQESCQSLHGEKSALVSDKAALLSQLQIITENMQKILGKNTVLENSLFGANVGLEGLREKSKSLEELCKSLNNDQSNLIAERGTLVVQLDNVEWRLENLEMRFAVLEQKYASMEKEKESTLSQVEELKVSLGVEKQERASFALSSGARLACLENHIQLFQEETRWRKKEFEEELDKAMNVQFEIFVLQKFIQDMEQKNYTLLVECQKHVEASKLTEKLVSELESENLEQQVEAGLLLDQIEKLRMGIYQVFKALEIGQDNELDDEIGGLKARLFAYAPAIDSLSDNIASLEHNILSLPELNVADNQEQKTSKSCQEPMEDHNSAIPNRIPELQNLQTRMKAVEQVVPEEKKKLVMQKSLNTNIKLDAALKEFEELKSNYSVSLKKDKQMAEMELRDELVDRLKLQKTKPEISEVRNGILMKDIPFDHVSDSSLNGISRSRNRGADDQMLELWEAAEDGCGLDRTLKESQKQANKPTEDDTLCQEFEHVEHKNENHSSELQVEKELGVDRLEAPTCVPEPHQDQNKKKILERLDSDTQMLKNPMITVEDLRRKLEMNKKRKKAKRIDFETVKEQLQEVEETIVQLVEVNGQLSQNIEESPLHLDGNASPELEEAGDVQRKRVLEQARKGSEKIGRLQLEVQKIHYVLLKLLDEKKNNEKSRFSRSKTT
;
A
#
# COMPACT_ATOMS: atom_id res chain seq x y z
N MET A 1 43.34 2.80 -78.82
CA MET A 1 44.39 3.63 -78.19
C MET A 1 45.65 3.51 -79.05
N ALA A 2 46.60 4.45 -78.93
CA ALA A 2 47.93 4.40 -79.56
C ALA A 2 48.85 3.41 -78.78
N GLU A 3 50.04 2.94 -79.21
CA GLU A 3 50.82 3.07 -80.48
C GLU A 3 51.66 1.76 -80.71
N ALA A 4 52.84 1.58 -81.33
CA ALA A 4 53.97 2.43 -81.81
C ALA A 4 54.80 1.72 -82.93
N PHE A 5 55.89 2.35 -83.40
CA PHE A 5 57.00 1.84 -84.26
C PHE A 5 58.36 2.42 -83.73
N PRO A 6 59.61 2.15 -84.22
CA PRO A 6 60.03 1.83 -85.63
C PRO A 6 61.34 1.02 -85.95
N ASN A 7 61.51 0.60 -87.23
CA ASN A 7 62.76 0.57 -88.08
C ASN A 7 64.02 -0.30 -87.75
N GLN A 8 64.97 -0.70 -88.66
CA GLN A 8 65.10 -0.77 -90.15
C GLN A 8 66.25 -1.72 -90.65
N VAL A 9 66.38 -1.92 -92.00
CA VAL A 9 66.82 -3.17 -92.74
C VAL A 9 67.92 -2.99 -93.84
N PRO A 10 68.78 -4.01 -94.16
CA PRO A 10 69.85 -4.00 -95.20
C PRO A 10 69.70 -4.97 -96.43
N PHE A 11 70.62 -4.94 -97.42
CA PHE A 11 70.74 -5.84 -98.63
C PHE A 11 72.13 -5.71 -99.36
N VAL A 12 72.50 -6.54 -100.38
CA VAL A 12 73.35 -6.28 -101.62
C VAL A 12 73.84 -7.57 -102.40
N LEU A 13 74.33 -7.45 -103.66
CA LEU A 13 74.60 -8.49 -104.73
C LEU A 13 76.04 -8.42 -105.36
N SER A 14 76.49 -9.40 -106.21
CA SER A 14 77.50 -9.29 -107.35
C SER A 14 77.74 -10.62 -108.17
N ASP A 15 78.53 -10.62 -109.28
CA ASP A 15 78.54 -11.61 -110.42
C ASP A 15 79.89 -11.79 -111.24
N ASP A 16 79.97 -12.73 -112.23
CA ASP A 16 80.70 -12.76 -113.57
C ASP A 16 82.14 -13.41 -113.90
N SER A 17 82.35 -13.84 -115.20
CA SER A 17 83.57 -13.93 -116.11
C SER A 17 84.27 -15.27 -116.65
N PRO A 18 84.93 -15.32 -117.88
CA PRO A 18 85.28 -16.58 -118.67
C PRO A 18 86.60 -16.70 -119.59
N SER A 19 86.82 -17.85 -120.30
CA SER A 19 87.68 -18.17 -121.55
C SER A 19 89.21 -18.51 -121.48
N GLY A 20 89.97 -19.13 -122.45
CA GLY A 20 89.69 -19.97 -123.69
C GLY A 20 90.85 -20.16 -124.79
N SER A 21 90.96 -21.34 -125.48
CA SER A 21 91.46 -21.64 -126.90
C SER A 21 92.92 -22.11 -127.37
N SER A 22 92.98 -23.22 -128.18
CA SER A 22 93.64 -23.59 -129.50
C SER A 22 95.14 -23.46 -130.03
N ALA A 23 95.62 -24.50 -130.79
CA ALA A 23 96.23 -24.52 -132.20
C ALA A 23 97.77 -24.70 -132.58
N HIS A 24 98.02 -25.24 -133.81
CA HIS A 24 99.23 -25.19 -134.75
C HIS A 24 100.46 -26.16 -134.54
N GLU A 25 101.39 -26.54 -135.48
CA GLU A 25 101.58 -26.50 -136.99
C GLU A 25 102.81 -27.34 -137.56
N ARG A 26 102.92 -27.56 -138.92
CA ARG A 26 104.14 -27.73 -139.82
C ARG A 26 105.09 -28.99 -139.72
N GLU A 27 106.06 -29.38 -140.61
CA GLU A 27 106.42 -29.36 -142.10
C GLU A 27 107.78 -30.14 -142.36
N CYS A 28 108.44 -30.45 -143.53
CA CYS A 28 108.21 -30.58 -145.00
C CYS A 28 109.43 -31.26 -145.78
N HIS A 29 109.36 -31.42 -147.14
CA HIS A 29 110.42 -31.63 -148.21
C HIS A 29 111.28 -32.94 -148.45
N THR A 30 110.93 -33.67 -149.55
CA THR A 30 111.70 -34.33 -150.68
C THR A 30 113.24 -34.55 -150.72
N PRO A 31 113.82 -35.46 -151.59
CA PRO A 31 113.32 -36.64 -152.37
C PRO A 31 114.10 -37.96 -152.01
N GLU A 32 113.94 -39.19 -152.56
CA GLU A 32 113.67 -39.73 -153.92
C GLU A 32 112.96 -41.12 -153.90
N MET A 33 112.36 -41.54 -155.03
CA MET A 33 111.83 -42.89 -155.33
C MET A 33 110.66 -43.38 -154.41
N PRO A 34 109.95 -44.50 -154.68
CA PRO A 34 108.68 -44.35 -155.39
C PRO A 34 107.46 -44.97 -154.66
N HIS A 35 106.93 -44.26 -153.65
CA HIS A 35 105.70 -44.65 -152.92
C HIS A 35 104.77 -43.45 -152.70
N GLN A 36 103.48 -43.51 -153.12
CA GLN A 36 102.49 -42.44 -152.85
C GLN A 36 101.00 -42.86 -152.73
N TYR A 37 100.58 -44.08 -153.08
CA TYR A 37 99.14 -44.40 -153.22
C TYR A 37 98.39 -44.61 -151.88
N GLU A 38 99.06 -45.11 -150.83
CA GLU A 38 98.41 -45.52 -149.57
C GLU A 38 97.80 -44.36 -148.76
N HIS A 39 98.44 -43.19 -148.74
CA HIS A 39 98.09 -42.07 -147.85
C HIS A 39 96.65 -41.52 -148.05
N PHE A 40 96.05 -41.68 -149.23
CA PHE A 40 94.68 -41.23 -149.47
C PHE A 40 93.61 -42.13 -148.82
N LEU A 41 93.90 -43.43 -148.62
CA LEU A 41 92.97 -44.37 -147.98
C LEU A 41 92.87 -44.10 -146.47
N GLU A 42 94.00 -43.84 -145.81
CA GLU A 42 94.09 -43.52 -144.38
C GLU A 42 93.22 -42.31 -144.01
N LYS A 43 93.23 -41.26 -144.83
CA LYS A 43 92.46 -40.04 -144.57
C LYS A 43 90.95 -40.22 -144.68
N ILE A 44 90.48 -41.12 -145.55
CA ILE A 44 89.04 -41.45 -145.67
C ILE A 44 88.59 -42.26 -144.45
N SER A 45 89.35 -43.30 -144.09
CA SER A 45 89.08 -44.13 -142.90
C SER A 45 88.97 -43.31 -141.62
N LYS A 46 89.81 -42.27 -141.47
CA LYS A 46 89.71 -41.33 -140.34
C LYS A 46 88.37 -40.58 -140.31
N LEU A 47 87.93 -40.00 -141.42
CA LEU A 47 86.65 -39.26 -141.48
C LEU A 47 85.44 -40.18 -141.25
N GLU A 48 85.49 -41.44 -141.73
CA GLU A 48 84.45 -42.43 -141.43
C GLU A 48 84.41 -42.77 -139.93
N SER A 49 85.57 -42.87 -139.26
CA SER A 49 85.64 -43.09 -137.81
C SER A 49 85.08 -41.91 -137.00
N GLU A 50 85.34 -40.67 -137.43
CA GLU A 50 84.82 -39.45 -136.79
C GLU A 50 83.30 -39.32 -136.96
N LEU A 51 82.77 -39.64 -138.16
CA LEU A 51 81.33 -39.63 -138.44
C LEU A 51 80.59 -40.75 -137.68
N SER A 52 81.20 -41.95 -137.60
CA SER A 52 80.67 -43.05 -136.78
C SER A 52 80.66 -42.70 -135.29
N CYS A 53 81.68 -41.98 -134.80
CA CYS A 53 81.74 -41.52 -133.41
C CYS A 53 80.61 -40.50 -133.12
N ALA A 54 80.42 -39.51 -133.99
CA ALA A 54 79.33 -38.54 -133.86
C ALA A 54 77.94 -39.19 -133.95
N GLN A 55 77.75 -40.23 -134.78
CA GLN A 55 76.50 -41.01 -134.80
C GLN A 55 76.26 -41.79 -133.51
N GLU A 56 77.30 -42.26 -132.83
CA GLU A 56 77.19 -42.93 -131.53
C GLU A 56 76.88 -41.93 -130.41
N GLU A 57 77.52 -40.75 -130.41
CA GLU A 57 77.18 -39.65 -129.48
C GLU A 57 75.72 -39.20 -129.62
N ILE A 58 75.22 -39.03 -130.85
CA ILE A 58 73.81 -38.71 -131.11
C ILE A 58 72.88 -39.83 -130.62
N ARG A 59 73.29 -41.10 -130.73
CA ARG A 59 72.49 -42.24 -130.24
C ARG A 59 72.45 -42.29 -128.71
N CYS A 60 73.60 -42.09 -128.06
CA CYS A 60 73.72 -41.94 -126.62
C CYS A 60 72.87 -40.78 -126.09
N LEU A 61 72.98 -39.59 -126.69
CA LEU A 61 72.23 -38.40 -126.29
C LEU A 61 70.71 -38.61 -126.42
N ASN A 62 70.24 -39.21 -127.52
CA ASN A 62 68.82 -39.58 -127.67
C ASN A 62 68.37 -40.58 -126.59
N SER A 63 69.20 -41.54 -126.20
CA SER A 63 68.86 -42.48 -125.11
C SER A 63 68.74 -41.79 -123.75
N VAL A 64 69.62 -40.81 -123.45
CA VAL A 64 69.55 -39.99 -122.24
C VAL A 64 68.29 -39.12 -122.24
N VAL A 65 67.99 -38.43 -123.34
CA VAL A 65 66.79 -37.60 -123.50
C VAL A 65 65.50 -38.42 -123.32
N LEU A 66 65.43 -39.64 -123.87
CA LEU A 66 64.29 -40.53 -123.65
C LEU A 66 64.14 -40.95 -122.18
N ILE A 67 65.25 -41.23 -121.49
CA ILE A 67 65.25 -41.53 -120.05
C ILE A 67 64.79 -40.32 -119.22
N GLU A 68 65.20 -39.11 -119.58
CA GLU A 68 64.79 -37.88 -118.88
C GLU A 68 63.34 -37.50 -119.14
N ILE A 69 62.83 -37.68 -120.37
CA ILE A 69 61.40 -37.53 -120.67
C ILE A 69 60.56 -38.54 -119.86
N ALA A 70 61.02 -39.79 -119.71
CA ALA A 70 60.34 -40.79 -118.89
C ALA A 70 60.36 -40.43 -117.39
N LYS A 71 61.48 -39.93 -116.87
CA LYS A 71 61.58 -39.41 -115.49
C LYS A 71 60.66 -38.21 -115.28
N LEU A 72 60.62 -37.27 -116.22
CA LEU A 72 59.80 -36.06 -116.17
C LEU A 72 58.30 -36.41 -116.11
N LYS A 73 57.83 -37.30 -117.00
CA LYS A 73 56.43 -37.80 -116.94
C LYS A 73 56.12 -38.47 -115.61
N SER A 74 57.02 -39.33 -115.10
CA SER A 74 56.83 -39.96 -113.80
C SER A 74 56.89 -38.98 -112.61
N ALA A 75 57.46 -37.79 -112.78
CA ALA A 75 57.41 -36.71 -111.79
C ALA A 75 56.11 -35.89 -111.90
N GLU A 76 55.68 -35.60 -113.13
CA GLU A 76 54.42 -34.92 -113.46
C GLU A 76 53.20 -35.71 -112.96
N GLU A 77 53.14 -37.03 -113.23
CA GLU A 77 52.14 -37.96 -112.69
C GLU A 77 52.08 -37.93 -111.14
N LYS A 78 53.24 -37.87 -110.48
CA LYS A 78 53.32 -37.75 -109.01
C LYS A 78 52.86 -36.38 -108.51
N CYS A 79 53.13 -35.30 -109.25
CA CYS A 79 52.62 -33.97 -108.91
C CYS A 79 51.09 -33.92 -108.98
N VAL A 80 50.49 -34.49 -110.03
CA VAL A 80 49.02 -34.57 -110.16
C VAL A 80 48.39 -35.43 -109.06
N LEU A 81 49.01 -36.55 -108.68
CA LEU A 81 48.58 -37.38 -107.55
C LEU A 81 48.67 -36.63 -106.20
N LEU A 82 49.74 -35.87 -105.97
CA LEU A 82 49.90 -35.05 -104.76
C LEU A 82 48.94 -33.86 -104.75
N GLU A 83 48.67 -33.23 -105.89
CA GLU A 83 47.74 -32.11 -105.99
C GLU A 83 46.29 -32.55 -105.76
N THR A 84 45.84 -33.62 -106.40
CA THR A 84 44.50 -34.21 -106.16
C THR A 84 44.33 -34.67 -104.72
N SER A 85 45.36 -35.27 -104.11
CA SER A 85 45.36 -35.59 -102.67
C SER A 85 45.26 -34.34 -101.78
N ASN A 86 46.00 -33.27 -102.09
CA ASN A 86 45.92 -32.01 -101.33
C ASN A 86 44.54 -31.33 -101.47
N GLN A 87 43.91 -31.39 -102.65
CA GLN A 87 42.55 -30.88 -102.86
C GLN A 87 41.53 -31.66 -102.02
N SER A 88 41.65 -32.99 -101.95
CA SER A 88 40.81 -33.82 -101.07
C SER A 88 40.98 -33.47 -99.59
N LEU A 89 42.22 -33.31 -99.11
CA LEU A 89 42.51 -32.96 -97.72
C LEU A 89 42.01 -31.55 -97.35
N ARG A 90 42.06 -30.59 -98.27
CA ARG A 90 41.45 -29.25 -98.07
C ARG A 90 39.93 -29.33 -97.92
N LEU A 91 39.26 -30.11 -98.77
CA LEU A 91 37.81 -30.28 -98.71
C LEU A 91 37.37 -31.02 -97.42
N GLU A 92 38.16 -31.99 -96.95
CA GLU A 92 37.95 -32.62 -95.65
C GLU A 92 38.14 -31.62 -94.50
N ALA A 93 39.22 -30.82 -94.51
CA ALA A 93 39.47 -29.79 -93.51
C ALA A 93 38.36 -28.73 -93.46
N GLU A 94 37.85 -28.26 -94.61
CA GLU A 94 36.71 -27.35 -94.66
C GLU A 94 35.43 -27.96 -94.06
N ASN A 95 35.17 -29.25 -94.31
CA ASN A 95 34.02 -29.95 -93.75
C ASN A 95 34.17 -30.16 -92.23
N LEU A 96 35.39 -30.37 -91.74
CA LEU A 96 35.69 -30.40 -90.31
C LEU A 96 35.49 -29.00 -89.68
N VAL A 97 35.96 -27.92 -90.30
CA VAL A 97 35.73 -26.54 -89.82
C VAL A 97 34.24 -26.21 -89.75
N LYS A 98 33.45 -26.55 -90.78
CA LYS A 98 31.99 -26.39 -90.77
C LYS A 98 31.34 -27.18 -89.63
N LYS A 99 31.79 -28.42 -89.39
CA LYS A 99 31.30 -29.29 -88.30
C LYS A 99 31.69 -28.79 -86.91
N ILE A 100 32.87 -28.18 -86.76
CA ILE A 100 33.33 -27.53 -85.53
C ILE A 100 32.46 -26.31 -85.25
N ALA A 101 32.29 -25.38 -86.20
CA ALA A 101 31.46 -24.20 -86.03
C ALA A 101 30.00 -24.55 -85.65
N MET A 102 29.40 -25.57 -86.27
CA MET A 102 28.08 -26.09 -85.88
C MET A 102 28.05 -26.68 -84.45
N LYS A 103 29.17 -27.23 -83.97
CA LYS A 103 29.27 -27.77 -82.60
C LYS A 103 29.52 -26.68 -81.57
N ASP A 104 30.31 -25.67 -81.90
CA ASP A 104 30.54 -24.51 -81.05
C ASP A 104 29.24 -23.70 -80.85
N GLN A 105 28.44 -23.53 -81.92
CA GLN A 105 27.10 -22.96 -81.80
C GLN A 105 26.21 -23.80 -80.88
N GLN A 106 26.14 -25.13 -81.07
CA GLN A 106 25.35 -26.01 -80.20
C GLN A 106 25.83 -26.00 -78.73
N LEU A 107 27.13 -25.83 -78.49
CA LEU A 107 27.68 -25.67 -77.14
C LEU A 107 27.28 -24.31 -76.54
N SER A 108 27.30 -23.23 -77.33
CA SER A 108 26.84 -21.91 -76.88
C SER A 108 25.35 -21.91 -76.53
N GLU A 109 24.50 -22.49 -77.38
CA GLU A 109 23.05 -22.65 -77.14
C GLU A 109 22.78 -23.46 -75.86
N LYS A 110 23.53 -24.56 -75.64
CA LYS A 110 23.42 -25.37 -74.42
C LYS A 110 24.04 -24.71 -73.18
N HIS A 111 25.00 -23.82 -73.33
CA HIS A 111 25.51 -23.01 -72.23
C HIS A 111 24.45 -21.98 -71.77
N GLU A 112 23.78 -21.32 -72.71
CA GLU A 112 22.71 -20.35 -72.42
C GLU A 112 21.47 -21.03 -71.80
N GLU A 113 21.12 -22.25 -72.23
CA GLU A 113 20.12 -23.09 -71.56
C GLU A 113 20.54 -23.44 -70.13
N LEU A 114 21.81 -23.80 -69.91
CA LEU A 114 22.33 -24.16 -68.59
C LEU A 114 22.32 -22.98 -67.61
N GLU A 115 22.69 -21.77 -68.08
CA GLU A 115 22.63 -20.55 -67.26
C GLU A 115 21.19 -20.21 -66.85
N LYS A 116 20.23 -20.34 -67.78
CA LYS A 116 18.79 -20.14 -67.48
C LYS A 116 18.27 -21.16 -66.46
N LEU A 117 18.66 -22.43 -66.60
CA LEU A 117 18.33 -23.47 -65.62
C LEU A 117 18.98 -23.20 -64.25
N GLN A 118 20.24 -22.75 -64.22
CA GLN A 118 20.93 -22.39 -63.00
C GLN A 118 20.25 -21.22 -62.28
N ALA A 119 19.86 -20.17 -63.01
CA ALA A 119 19.09 -19.05 -62.46
C ALA A 119 17.72 -19.49 -61.92
N CYS A 120 17.02 -20.38 -62.63
CA CYS A 120 15.75 -20.95 -62.18
C CYS A 120 15.92 -21.77 -60.87
N VAL A 121 16.95 -22.61 -60.79
CA VAL A 121 17.27 -23.39 -59.59
C VAL A 121 17.64 -22.49 -58.41
N GLN A 122 18.30 -21.35 -58.65
CA GLN A 122 18.61 -20.37 -57.60
C GLN A 122 17.36 -19.63 -57.08
N ASP A 123 16.43 -19.24 -57.95
CA ASP A 123 15.12 -18.69 -57.52
C ASP A 123 14.30 -19.73 -56.75
N GLU A 124 14.28 -20.99 -57.20
CA GLU A 124 13.60 -22.08 -56.52
C GLU A 124 14.23 -22.40 -55.16
N GLN A 125 15.56 -22.38 -55.04
CA GLN A 125 16.27 -22.52 -53.75
C GLN A 125 15.94 -21.37 -52.79
N LEU A 126 15.89 -20.12 -53.27
CA LEU A 126 15.48 -18.97 -52.45
C LEU A 126 14.02 -19.10 -51.97
N ARG A 127 13.11 -19.60 -52.83
CA ARG A 127 11.74 -19.94 -52.44
C ARG A 127 11.69 -21.07 -51.41
N PHE A 128 12.49 -22.13 -51.55
CA PHE A 128 12.55 -23.21 -50.57
C PHE A 128 13.02 -22.72 -49.21
N VAL A 129 14.09 -21.91 -49.14
CA VAL A 129 14.55 -21.30 -47.88
C VAL A 129 13.48 -20.37 -47.28
N GLN A 130 12.78 -19.59 -48.11
CA GLN A 130 11.69 -18.75 -47.64
C GLN A 130 10.51 -19.58 -47.09
N VAL A 131 10.14 -20.67 -47.77
CA VAL A 131 9.07 -21.58 -47.33
C VAL A 131 9.48 -22.31 -46.04
N GLU A 132 10.72 -22.80 -45.94
CA GLU A 132 11.27 -23.46 -44.74
C GLU A 132 11.31 -22.53 -43.51
N ALA A 133 11.53 -21.23 -43.72
CA ALA A 133 11.40 -20.23 -42.66
C ALA A 133 9.95 -20.04 -42.17
N THR A 134 8.92 -20.29 -43.00
CA THR A 134 7.53 -20.02 -42.60
C THR A 134 7.02 -20.90 -41.46
N PRO A 135 7.22 -22.24 -41.41
CA PRO A 135 6.94 -23.06 -40.22
C PRO A 135 7.60 -22.53 -38.95
N GLN A 136 8.87 -22.10 -39.01
CA GLN A 136 9.55 -21.58 -37.82
C GLN A 136 8.91 -20.27 -37.33
N THR A 137 8.56 -19.35 -38.23
CA THR A 137 7.84 -18.12 -37.85
C THR A 137 6.45 -18.42 -37.28
N LEU A 138 5.73 -19.41 -37.83
CA LEU A 138 4.40 -19.81 -37.37
C LEU A 138 4.46 -20.55 -36.03
N GLN A 139 5.49 -21.38 -35.80
CA GLN A 139 5.76 -22.01 -34.50
C GLN A 139 6.11 -20.97 -33.44
N ASN A 140 6.90 -19.95 -33.79
CA ASN A 140 7.22 -18.85 -32.87
C ASN A 140 5.96 -18.05 -32.51
N LEU A 141 5.13 -17.70 -33.49
CA LEU A 141 3.84 -17.01 -33.28
C LEU A 141 2.85 -17.85 -32.46
N HIS A 142 2.77 -19.16 -32.70
CA HIS A 142 1.95 -20.06 -31.88
C HIS A 142 2.47 -20.13 -30.44
N SER A 143 3.79 -20.20 -30.25
CA SER A 143 4.42 -20.23 -28.92
C SER A 143 4.17 -18.93 -28.16
N GLN A 144 4.29 -17.78 -28.83
CA GLN A 144 3.94 -16.47 -28.27
C GLN A 144 2.45 -16.40 -27.91
N SER A 145 1.56 -16.78 -28.83
CA SER A 145 0.11 -16.77 -28.56
C SER A 145 -0.29 -17.72 -27.42
N GLN A 146 0.39 -18.85 -27.27
CA GLN A 146 0.19 -19.74 -26.13
C GLN A 146 0.69 -19.13 -24.81
N GLN A 147 1.80 -18.39 -24.82
CA GLN A 147 2.28 -17.64 -23.66
C GLN A 147 1.31 -16.51 -23.28
N GLU A 148 0.79 -15.77 -24.27
CA GLU A 148 -0.22 -14.72 -24.07
C GLU A 148 -1.54 -15.30 -23.50
N GLN A 149 -2.02 -16.44 -24.03
CA GLN A 149 -3.18 -17.14 -23.48
C GLN A 149 -2.94 -17.62 -22.04
N ASN A 150 -1.76 -18.16 -21.74
CA ASN A 150 -1.41 -18.62 -20.40
C ASN A 150 -1.31 -17.44 -19.40
N ALA A 151 -0.75 -16.30 -19.83
CA ALA A 151 -0.69 -15.08 -19.04
C ALA A 151 -2.09 -14.52 -18.75
N LEU A 152 -2.94 -14.40 -19.77
CA LEU A 152 -4.31 -13.89 -19.62
C LEU A 152 -5.20 -14.84 -18.80
N ALA A 153 -4.97 -16.16 -18.87
CA ALA A 153 -5.61 -17.13 -17.97
C ALA A 153 -5.14 -16.98 -16.50
N LEU A 154 -3.88 -16.61 -16.27
CA LEU A 154 -3.35 -16.32 -14.94
C LEU A 154 -3.91 -15.01 -14.38
N GLU A 155 -4.00 -13.95 -15.21
CA GLU A 155 -4.65 -12.68 -14.85
C GLU A 155 -6.13 -12.89 -14.50
N LEU A 156 -6.88 -13.66 -15.30
CA LEU A 156 -8.26 -14.02 -14.99
C LEU A 156 -8.39 -14.81 -13.68
N LYS A 157 -7.48 -15.75 -13.42
CA LYS A 157 -7.46 -16.50 -12.15
C LYS A 157 -7.18 -15.58 -10.96
N ASN A 158 -6.23 -14.65 -11.10
CA ASN A 158 -5.88 -13.70 -10.04
C ASN A 158 -7.03 -12.72 -9.78
N GLY A 159 -7.66 -12.19 -10.83
CA GLY A 159 -8.85 -11.34 -10.72
C GLY A 159 -10.05 -12.05 -10.07
N LEU A 160 -10.26 -13.34 -10.39
CA LEU A 160 -11.26 -14.17 -9.72
C LEU A 160 -10.93 -14.46 -8.24
N GLN A 161 -9.65 -14.49 -7.86
CA GLN A 161 -9.26 -14.62 -6.46
C GLN A 161 -9.50 -13.29 -5.72
N MET A 162 -9.01 -12.17 -6.25
CA MET A 162 -9.27 -10.83 -5.69
C MET A 162 -10.77 -10.53 -5.54
N LEU A 163 -11.61 -11.01 -6.46
CA LEU A 163 -13.06 -10.87 -6.36
C LEU A 163 -13.66 -11.66 -5.18
N LYS A 164 -13.16 -12.87 -4.91
CA LYS A 164 -13.56 -13.65 -3.73
C LYS A 164 -13.06 -13.02 -2.44
N ASP A 165 -11.83 -12.54 -2.43
CA ASP A 165 -11.24 -11.89 -1.26
C ASP A 165 -12.02 -10.60 -0.93
N LEU A 166 -12.43 -9.84 -1.95
CA LEU A 166 -13.33 -8.69 -1.83
C LEU A 166 -14.74 -9.07 -1.37
N GLU A 167 -15.28 -10.22 -1.82
CA GLU A 167 -16.58 -10.75 -1.38
C GLU A 167 -16.56 -11.21 0.09
N ILE A 168 -15.48 -11.83 0.54
CA ILE A 168 -15.22 -12.16 1.95
C ILE A 168 -15.15 -10.87 2.77
N CYS A 169 -14.28 -9.93 2.41
CA CYS A 169 -14.18 -8.66 3.12
C CYS A 169 -15.52 -7.90 3.15
N LYS A 170 -16.30 -7.92 2.05
CA LYS A 170 -17.65 -7.35 2.02
C LYS A 170 -18.56 -7.98 3.08
N HIS A 171 -18.52 -9.31 3.25
CA HIS A 171 -19.27 -9.98 4.30
C HIS A 171 -18.80 -9.57 5.69
N ASP A 172 -17.49 -9.42 5.91
CA ASP A 172 -16.95 -8.94 7.19
C ASP A 172 -17.43 -7.52 7.51
N TRP A 173 -17.36 -6.58 6.54
CA TRP A 173 -17.92 -5.23 6.67
C TRP A 173 -19.44 -5.24 6.93
N GLU A 174 -20.20 -6.13 6.27
CA GLU A 174 -21.65 -6.25 6.50
C GLU A 174 -21.98 -6.78 7.90
N GLU A 175 -21.11 -7.63 8.49
CA GLU A 175 -21.26 -8.12 9.86
C GLU A 175 -20.80 -7.10 10.91
N GLU A 176 -19.71 -6.37 10.69
CA GLU A 176 -19.33 -5.21 11.54
C GLU A 176 -20.46 -4.16 11.56
N ILE A 177 -21.05 -3.88 10.40
CA ILE A 177 -22.21 -2.98 10.29
C ILE A 177 -23.44 -3.56 11.03
N ARG A 178 -23.61 -4.89 11.10
CA ARG A 178 -24.66 -5.53 11.90
C ARG A 178 -24.39 -5.36 13.40
N GLN A 179 -23.17 -5.65 13.85
CA GLN A 179 -22.75 -5.50 15.24
C GLN A 179 -22.89 -4.04 15.70
N VAL A 180 -22.36 -3.08 14.96
CA VAL A 180 -22.46 -1.64 15.31
C VAL A 180 -23.91 -1.16 15.36
N LYS A 181 -24.81 -1.68 14.51
CA LYS A 181 -26.26 -1.39 14.62
C LYS A 181 -26.87 -1.94 15.90
N GLU A 182 -26.45 -3.14 16.33
CA GLU A 182 -26.93 -3.76 17.57
C GLU A 182 -26.37 -3.07 18.81
N GLU A 183 -25.08 -2.71 18.82
CA GLU A 183 -24.49 -1.88 19.87
C GLU A 183 -25.18 -0.52 20.00
N ASN A 184 -25.53 0.13 18.89
CA ASN A 184 -26.32 1.37 18.90
C ASN A 184 -27.75 1.17 19.45
N ARG A 185 -28.41 0.03 19.19
CA ARG A 185 -29.70 -0.31 19.83
C ARG A 185 -29.55 -0.46 21.33
N ASN A 186 -28.59 -1.28 21.78
CA ASN A 186 -28.30 -1.49 23.20
C ASN A 186 -27.96 -0.18 23.92
N MET A 187 -27.16 0.69 23.31
CA MET A 187 -26.86 2.02 23.85
C MET A 187 -28.08 2.94 23.88
N ASN A 188 -28.99 2.86 22.89
CA ASN A 188 -30.22 3.65 22.87
C ASN A 188 -31.25 3.17 23.91
N GLU A 189 -31.37 1.86 24.13
CA GLU A 189 -32.17 1.29 25.22
C GLU A 189 -31.59 1.65 26.60
N LEU A 190 -30.26 1.56 26.75
CA LEU A 190 -29.59 1.97 27.99
C LEU A 190 -29.77 3.47 28.25
N ASN A 191 -29.62 4.33 27.24
CA ASN A 191 -29.91 5.77 27.32
C ASN A 191 -31.38 6.03 27.69
N SER A 192 -32.32 5.24 27.16
CA SER A 192 -33.76 5.36 27.50
C SER A 192 -34.01 4.97 28.97
N SER A 193 -33.40 3.88 29.44
CA SER A 193 -33.46 3.46 30.85
C SER A 193 -32.82 4.50 31.79
N PHE A 194 -31.72 5.14 31.36
CA PHE A 194 -31.06 6.20 32.09
C PHE A 194 -31.90 7.48 32.14
N ALA A 195 -32.55 7.87 31.04
CA ALA A 195 -33.47 8.99 31.01
C ALA A 195 -34.64 8.79 31.99
N ILE A 196 -35.24 7.59 32.02
CA ILE A 196 -36.28 7.22 32.99
C ILE A 196 -35.73 7.26 34.44
N SER A 197 -34.49 6.81 34.67
CA SER A 197 -33.85 6.90 35.98
C SER A 197 -33.66 8.35 36.44
N VAL A 198 -33.19 9.23 35.54
CA VAL A 198 -33.00 10.66 35.78
C VAL A 198 -34.34 11.37 36.04
N GLU A 199 -35.40 11.05 35.28
CA GLU A 199 -36.74 11.62 35.51
C GLU A 199 -37.30 11.21 36.89
N ASN A 200 -37.14 9.93 37.28
CA ASN A 200 -37.52 9.45 38.60
C ASN A 200 -36.77 10.22 39.71
N GLN A 201 -35.45 10.38 39.59
CA GLN A 201 -34.63 11.16 40.52
C GLN A 201 -35.04 12.64 40.58
N GLN A 202 -35.35 13.26 39.44
CA GLN A 202 -35.87 14.64 39.41
C GLN A 202 -37.22 14.75 40.14
N SER A 203 -38.10 13.75 39.98
CA SER A 203 -39.38 13.69 40.72
C SER A 203 -39.17 13.58 42.24
N GLU A 204 -38.13 12.86 42.69
CA GLU A 204 -37.78 12.73 44.10
C GLU A 204 -37.18 14.03 44.65
N ILE A 205 -36.27 14.65 43.91
CA ILE A 205 -35.69 15.97 44.23
C ILE A 205 -36.78 17.04 44.34
N LEU A 206 -37.84 17.00 43.53
CA LEU A 206 -39.01 17.88 43.65
C LEU A 206 -39.78 17.61 44.96
N LYS A 207 -40.14 16.36 45.24
CA LYS A 207 -40.85 15.97 46.49
C LYS A 207 -40.06 16.36 47.75
N LEU A 208 -38.73 16.18 47.73
CA LEU A 208 -37.83 16.59 48.81
C LEU A 208 -37.74 18.12 48.94
N ARG A 209 -37.77 18.86 47.82
CA ARG A 209 -37.78 20.34 47.82
C ARG A 209 -39.06 20.89 48.41
N GLU A 210 -40.22 20.32 48.06
CA GLU A 210 -41.50 20.69 48.67
C GLU A 210 -41.53 20.40 50.18
N MET A 211 -41.05 19.21 50.60
CA MET A 211 -40.96 18.87 52.03
C MET A 211 -40.04 19.82 52.79
N LYS A 212 -38.91 20.24 52.18
CA LYS A 212 -38.01 21.23 52.75
C LYS A 212 -38.68 22.60 52.93
N GLU A 213 -39.44 23.06 51.94
CA GLU A 213 -40.08 24.37 52.02
C GLU A 213 -41.23 24.37 53.03
N ARG A 214 -42.06 23.33 53.08
CA ARG A 214 -43.09 23.15 54.13
C ARG A 214 -42.47 23.12 55.54
N LEU A 215 -41.33 22.45 55.72
CA LEU A 215 -40.61 22.43 56.99
C LEU A 215 -40.04 23.81 57.37
N LYS A 216 -39.61 24.60 56.39
CA LYS A 216 -39.13 25.97 56.58
C LYS A 216 -40.26 26.94 56.92
N GLU A 217 -41.45 26.77 56.32
CA GLU A 217 -42.67 27.49 56.69
C GLU A 217 -43.07 27.20 58.13
N GLU A 218 -43.12 25.91 58.53
CA GLU A 218 -43.40 25.48 59.90
C GLU A 218 -42.40 26.06 60.92
N VAL A 219 -41.09 26.01 60.63
CA VAL A 219 -40.06 26.64 61.47
C VAL A 219 -40.24 28.17 61.55
N GLY A 220 -40.68 28.82 60.47
CA GLY A 220 -41.02 30.24 60.47
C GLY A 220 -42.23 30.56 61.37
N LEU A 221 -43.27 29.73 61.33
CA LEU A 221 -44.45 29.84 62.20
C LEU A 221 -44.08 29.62 63.67
N GLN A 222 -43.31 28.58 63.99
CA GLN A 222 -42.83 28.31 65.35
C GLN A 222 -41.90 29.42 65.87
N MET A 223 -41.07 30.02 65.02
CA MET A 223 -40.26 31.19 65.40
C MET A 223 -41.13 32.42 65.66
N GLY A 224 -42.17 32.65 64.87
CA GLY A 224 -43.17 33.69 65.12
C GLY A 224 -43.90 33.52 66.46
N GLN A 225 -44.37 32.30 66.74
CA GLN A 225 -44.98 31.93 68.03
C GLN A 225 -44.00 32.13 69.20
N THR A 226 -42.75 31.70 69.04
CA THR A 226 -41.69 31.86 70.06
C THR A 226 -41.40 33.33 70.35
N ASN A 227 -41.38 34.18 69.33
CA ASN A 227 -41.19 35.62 69.49
C ASN A 227 -42.39 36.27 70.21
N SER A 228 -43.63 35.91 69.85
CA SER A 228 -44.84 36.37 70.56
C SER A 228 -44.81 35.99 72.04
N LEU A 229 -44.46 34.74 72.36
CA LEU A 229 -44.32 34.27 73.74
C LEU A 229 -43.18 34.99 74.48
N LEU A 230 -42.10 35.38 73.80
CA LEU A 230 -40.98 36.12 74.38
C LEU A 230 -41.35 37.59 74.63
N GLU A 231 -42.17 38.20 73.79
CA GLU A 231 -42.79 39.51 74.00
C GLU A 231 -43.78 39.46 75.18
N GLU A 232 -44.65 38.45 75.26
CA GLU A 232 -45.54 38.21 76.41
C GLU A 232 -44.76 38.04 77.72
N ILE A 233 -43.70 37.20 77.72
CA ILE A 233 -42.80 37.04 78.88
C ILE A 233 -42.12 38.36 79.24
N SER A 234 -41.80 39.22 78.27
CA SER A 234 -41.19 40.53 78.51
C SER A 234 -42.19 41.53 79.12
N HIS A 235 -43.44 41.53 78.66
CA HIS A 235 -44.54 42.29 79.26
C HIS A 235 -44.83 41.81 80.69
N LEU A 236 -44.97 40.50 80.91
CA LEU A 236 -45.17 39.90 82.23
C LEU A 236 -43.99 40.20 83.18
N LYS A 237 -42.76 40.27 82.66
CA LYS A 237 -41.56 40.61 83.45
C LYS A 237 -41.56 42.06 83.91
N GLU A 238 -42.01 43.01 83.08
CA GLU A 238 -42.18 44.40 83.51
C GLU A 238 -43.40 44.56 84.44
N GLU A 239 -44.49 43.80 84.24
CA GLU A 239 -45.62 43.77 85.18
C GLU A 239 -45.22 43.20 86.55
N ILE A 240 -44.47 42.09 86.59
CA ILE A 240 -43.89 41.51 87.83
C ILE A 240 -42.97 42.52 88.50
N LYS A 241 -42.14 43.25 87.74
CA LYS A 241 -41.24 44.29 88.26
C LYS A 241 -42.01 45.46 88.86
N ASP A 242 -43.11 45.91 88.24
CA ASP A 242 -43.99 46.94 88.78
C ASP A 242 -44.81 46.47 89.98
N LEU A 243 -45.29 45.22 89.96
CA LEU A 243 -45.92 44.58 91.11
C LEU A 243 -44.93 44.43 92.27
N ASN A 244 -43.65 44.13 91.99
CA ASN A 244 -42.61 44.04 92.99
C ASN A 244 -42.24 45.42 93.57
N LYS A 245 -42.27 46.51 92.78
CA LYS A 245 -42.21 47.89 93.33
C LYS A 245 -43.37 48.16 94.29
N ARG A 246 -44.60 47.76 93.94
CA ARG A 246 -45.78 47.91 94.81
C ARG A 246 -45.67 47.05 96.07
N TYR A 247 -45.14 45.84 95.95
CA TYR A 247 -44.87 44.95 97.09
C TYR A 247 -43.76 45.51 97.99
N GLN A 248 -42.70 46.10 97.43
CA GLN A 248 -41.66 46.76 98.19
C GLN A 248 -42.20 47.98 98.96
N ALA A 249 -42.99 48.84 98.30
CA ALA A 249 -43.69 49.95 98.96
C ALA A 249 -44.74 49.50 100.01
N LEU A 250 -45.27 48.28 99.90
CA LEU A 250 -46.13 47.66 100.91
C LEU A 250 -45.32 47.04 102.06
N MET A 251 -44.14 46.46 101.78
CA MET A 251 -43.20 45.99 102.79
C MET A 251 -42.64 47.14 103.60
N GLU A 252 -42.30 48.27 102.97
CA GLU A 252 -41.93 49.52 103.65
C GLU A 252 -43.07 50.03 104.56
N GLN A 253 -44.34 49.86 104.14
CA GLN A 253 -45.50 50.13 105.01
C GLN A 253 -45.59 49.13 106.18
N VAL A 254 -45.43 47.82 105.96
CA VAL A 254 -45.44 46.80 107.02
C VAL A 254 -44.28 46.99 108.01
N GLU A 255 -43.11 47.40 107.52
CA GLU A 255 -41.94 47.73 108.33
C GLU A 255 -42.18 49.02 109.14
N SER A 256 -42.84 50.03 108.56
CA SER A 256 -43.32 51.21 109.31
C SER A 256 -44.41 50.89 110.35
N VAL A 257 -45.04 49.72 110.26
CA VAL A 257 -46.02 49.17 111.22
C VAL A 257 -45.36 48.19 112.23
N GLY A 258 -44.08 47.85 112.06
CA GLY A 258 -43.23 47.31 113.13
C GLY A 258 -43.11 45.78 113.25
N LEU A 259 -43.13 45.03 112.13
CA LEU A 259 -43.05 43.56 112.12
C LEU A 259 -41.75 43.02 111.44
N ASN A 260 -40.67 42.83 112.21
CA ASN A 260 -39.38 42.28 111.73
C ASN A 260 -39.25 40.74 111.99
N PRO A 261 -38.82 39.92 111.00
CA PRO A 261 -38.59 38.47 111.13
C PRO A 261 -37.57 37.96 112.17
N GLU A 262 -36.63 38.79 112.65
CA GLU A 262 -35.51 38.32 113.50
C GLU A 262 -35.95 37.62 114.80
N CYS A 263 -37.16 37.90 115.29
CA CYS A 263 -37.73 37.28 116.48
C CYS A 263 -38.01 35.76 116.39
N ILE A 264 -37.93 35.14 115.20
CA ILE A 264 -38.40 33.75 114.96
C ILE A 264 -37.24 32.72 114.86
N ALA A 265 -36.03 33.15 114.52
CA ALA A 265 -34.96 32.25 114.05
C ALA A 265 -34.29 31.35 115.12
N SER A 266 -34.64 31.50 116.40
CA SER A 266 -33.87 30.96 117.53
C SER A 266 -34.17 29.50 117.92
N SER A 267 -35.28 28.89 117.46
CA SER A 267 -35.85 27.69 118.09
C SER A 267 -35.51 26.32 117.47
N VAL A 268 -34.80 26.24 116.33
CA VAL A 268 -34.83 25.03 115.47
C VAL A 268 -33.60 24.08 115.58
N ARG A 269 -32.45 24.56 116.08
CA ARG A 269 -31.11 23.99 115.76
C ARG A 269 -30.66 22.74 116.57
N TYR A 270 -31.54 21.90 117.11
CA TYR A 270 -31.18 20.90 118.16
C TYR A 270 -31.31 19.40 117.80
N LEU A 271 -31.62 19.01 116.55
CA LEU A 271 -32.21 17.69 116.26
C LEU A 271 -31.49 16.76 115.24
N GLN A 272 -30.26 17.05 114.75
CA GLN A 272 -29.80 16.51 113.45
C GLN A 272 -28.61 15.52 113.38
N ASP A 273 -27.84 15.23 114.45
CA ASP A 273 -26.43 14.80 114.28
C ASP A 273 -26.03 13.30 114.45
N GLU A 274 -26.84 12.38 115.01
CA GLU A 274 -26.30 11.08 115.53
C GLU A 274 -26.30 9.82 114.61
N ASN A 275 -26.96 9.81 113.45
CA ASN A 275 -27.33 8.55 112.76
C ASN A 275 -26.18 7.62 112.23
N PRO A 276 -25.07 8.12 111.63
CA PRO A 276 -24.03 7.38 110.90
C PRO A 276 -23.74 5.87 111.09
N LYS A 277 -23.22 5.47 112.26
CA LYS A 277 -22.06 4.54 112.37
C LYS A 277 -22.33 3.02 112.24
N LEU A 278 -23.46 2.61 111.66
CA LEU A 278 -24.03 1.25 111.83
C LEU A 278 -23.79 0.24 110.68
N ARG A 279 -22.85 0.49 109.75
CA ARG A 279 -22.59 -0.40 108.59
C ARG A 279 -21.10 -0.61 108.24
N GLN A 280 -20.33 -1.23 109.14
CA GLN A 280 -18.93 -1.64 108.87
C GLN A 280 -18.62 -3.10 109.30
N ILE A 281 -19.53 -4.04 109.00
CA ILE A 281 -19.31 -5.48 109.18
C ILE A 281 -19.94 -6.25 108.01
N CYS A 282 -19.27 -7.32 107.56
CA CYS A 282 -19.63 -8.24 106.46
C CYS A 282 -19.49 -7.71 105.01
N LYS A 283 -18.94 -8.48 104.06
CA LYS A 283 -18.00 -9.63 104.19
C LYS A 283 -17.36 -9.92 102.83
N GLU A 284 -16.13 -10.41 102.82
CA GLU A 284 -15.56 -11.16 101.70
C GLU A 284 -16.03 -12.63 101.71
N ASP A 285 -15.58 -13.38 100.70
CA ASP A 285 -15.66 -14.84 100.54
C ASP A 285 -17.02 -15.45 100.13
N ARG A 286 -17.02 -16.05 98.92
CA ARG A 286 -17.61 -17.36 98.65
C ARG A 286 -17.09 -17.96 97.33
N ASP A 287 -16.38 -19.08 97.48
CA ASP A 287 -16.07 -20.06 96.42
C ASP A 287 -17.32 -20.85 95.95
N ASP A 288 -17.05 -21.97 95.29
CA ASP A 288 -17.89 -23.14 94.94
C ASP A 288 -18.57 -23.21 93.56
N LYS A 289 -18.57 -24.45 93.03
CA LYS A 289 -19.13 -24.97 91.76
C LYS A 289 -18.36 -24.62 90.48
N GLU A 290 -18.14 -25.54 89.53
CA GLU A 290 -18.44 -26.98 89.44
C GLU A 290 -17.31 -27.65 88.62
N ALA A 291 -16.38 -28.45 89.15
CA ALA A 291 -16.48 -29.68 89.94
C ALA A 291 -16.84 -30.97 89.16
N LEU A 292 -16.93 -30.94 87.81
CA LEU A 292 -17.22 -32.13 86.98
C LEU A 292 -16.30 -32.32 85.76
N PHE A 293 -15.09 -32.86 85.96
CA PHE A 293 -14.65 -34.09 85.25
C PHE A 293 -13.39 -34.76 85.86
N LYS A 294 -13.36 -34.84 87.19
CA LYS A 294 -12.28 -35.39 88.03
C LYS A 294 -12.23 -36.93 88.00
N LYS A 295 -11.95 -37.59 86.85
CA LYS A 295 -12.10 -39.07 86.78
C LYS A 295 -11.27 -39.92 85.78
N LEU A 296 -10.09 -39.51 85.29
CA LEU A 296 -9.18 -40.47 84.63
C LEU A 296 -7.67 -40.26 84.87
N GLU A 297 -7.27 -39.40 85.79
CA GLU A 297 -5.87 -39.22 86.18
C GLU A 297 -5.67 -39.76 87.61
N ASN A 298 -5.73 -41.09 87.75
CA ASN A 298 -5.57 -41.81 89.02
C ASN A 298 -5.39 -43.34 88.83
N MET A 299 -4.37 -43.78 88.09
CA MET A 299 -3.81 -45.14 88.30
C MET A 299 -2.37 -45.36 87.79
N GLU A 300 -1.52 -44.33 87.80
CA GLU A 300 -0.06 -44.51 87.61
C GLU A 300 0.66 -44.66 88.97
N GLN A 301 0.33 -45.75 89.67
CA GLN A 301 1.12 -46.29 90.78
C GLN A 301 0.73 -47.77 90.99
N LEU A 302 1.73 -48.62 91.26
CA LEU A 302 1.64 -50.08 91.48
C LEU A 302 1.23 -50.96 90.28
N LEU A 303 2.21 -51.26 89.42
CA LEU A 303 2.63 -52.67 89.27
C LEU A 303 4.11 -52.81 88.85
N GLU A 304 4.99 -52.25 89.67
CA GLU A 304 6.44 -52.48 89.59
C GLU A 304 6.80 -53.81 90.31
N LYS A 305 7.74 -54.58 89.73
CA LYS A 305 8.40 -55.80 90.27
C LYS A 305 7.57 -57.10 90.41
N ASN A 306 7.80 -58.02 89.45
CA ASN A 306 8.49 -59.30 89.71
C ASN A 306 8.99 -59.87 88.36
N VAL A 307 10.32 -59.98 88.12
CA VAL A 307 11.25 -61.08 88.49
C VAL A 307 11.37 -62.13 87.36
N VAL A 308 12.55 -62.77 87.28
CA VAL A 308 13.10 -63.50 86.11
C VAL A 308 12.85 -65.02 86.20
N LEU A 309 13.11 -65.78 85.12
CA LEU A 309 13.08 -67.25 84.94
C LEU A 309 11.67 -67.82 84.63
N GLU A 310 11.41 -68.86 83.79
CA GLU A 310 12.19 -69.76 82.88
C GLU A 310 11.17 -70.56 81.98
N SER A 311 11.42 -71.43 80.98
CA SER A 311 12.56 -71.94 80.15
C SER A 311 12.05 -72.78 78.93
N SER A 312 12.87 -73.72 78.39
CA SER A 312 12.52 -75.00 77.68
C SER A 312 12.44 -75.10 76.12
N LEU A 313 13.11 -76.13 75.55
CA LEU A 313 13.29 -76.59 74.12
C LEU A 313 13.51 -78.16 74.07
N SER A 314 13.12 -78.99 73.02
CA SER A 314 13.23 -80.53 72.98
C SER A 314 12.86 -81.43 71.66
N ASP A 315 13.77 -82.36 71.10
CA ASP A 315 13.84 -83.91 70.68
C ASP A 315 13.65 -84.84 69.27
N LEU A 316 14.26 -86.16 69.05
CA LEU A 316 15.03 -87.05 67.89
C LEU A 316 14.73 -88.59 67.17
N SER A 317 15.48 -89.29 66.12
CA SER A 317 15.61 -90.86 65.62
C SER A 317 16.29 -91.53 64.19
N SER A 318 16.74 -92.89 63.91
CA SER A 318 17.19 -93.70 62.53
C SER A 318 17.91 -95.25 62.33
N GLU A 319 17.92 -96.17 61.19
CA GLU A 319 18.80 -97.52 60.81
C GLU A 319 18.67 -98.56 59.45
N LEU A 320 19.62 -99.56 58.94
CA LEU A 320 19.53 -100.76 57.81
C LEU A 320 20.75 -101.87 57.30
N LYS A 321 20.66 -103.18 56.64
CA LYS A 321 21.72 -104.31 56.06
C LYS A 321 21.31 -105.61 55.03
N GLY A 322 21.91 -106.76 54.32
CA GLY A 322 23.15 -107.72 53.88
C GLY A 322 23.08 -109.15 52.92
N SER A 323 24.11 -110.05 52.39
CA SER A 323 24.07 -111.37 51.40
C SER A 323 25.27 -112.57 51.05
N GLN A 324 25.26 -113.69 50.10
CA GLN A 324 26.28 -114.93 49.70
C GLN A 324 26.10 -115.99 48.36
N ALA A 325 26.70 -117.20 47.76
CA ALA A 325 27.85 -118.35 47.58
C ALA A 325 27.72 -119.59 46.38
N ASN A 326 28.39 -120.79 45.85
CA ASN A 326 29.74 -121.62 45.43
C ASN A 326 29.78 -123.19 44.69
N VAL A 327 30.75 -123.86 43.80
CA VAL A 327 30.92 -125.42 43.25
C VAL A 327 32.14 -126.12 42.24
N LYS A 328 32.44 -127.53 41.90
CA LYS A 328 33.49 -128.29 40.85
C LYS A 328 33.81 -129.97 40.56
N ALA A 329 34.46 -130.66 39.44
CA ALA A 329 35.03 -132.19 39.20
C ALA A 329 35.81 -132.92 37.84
N LEU A 330 36.48 -134.22 37.76
CA LEU A 330 36.87 -135.40 36.66
C LEU A 330 38.34 -136.08 36.07
N GLN A 331 38.58 -137.38 35.43
CA GLN A 331 39.91 -138.17 34.86
C GLN A 331 40.05 -139.71 34.10
N GLU A 332 41.07 -140.28 33.23
CA GLU A 332 41.51 -141.81 32.80
C GLU A 332 42.66 -142.41 31.65
N SER A 333 43.25 -143.74 31.62
CA SER A 333 43.83 -144.95 30.64
C SER A 333 45.17 -145.34 29.65
N CYS A 334 45.69 -146.67 29.32
CA CYS A 334 46.53 -147.38 28.08
C CYS A 334 47.74 -148.61 28.05
N GLN A 335 48.12 -149.56 27.00
CA GLN A 335 49.37 -150.63 26.80
C GLN A 335 49.71 -151.67 25.46
N SER A 336 50.92 -152.40 25.13
CA SER A 336 51.30 -153.58 24.03
C SER A 336 52.73 -154.51 23.81
N LEU A 337 53.09 -155.38 22.71
CA LEU A 337 54.29 -156.45 22.35
C LEU A 337 55.39 -156.27 21.13
N HIS A 338 56.28 -157.26 20.67
CA HIS A 338 57.70 -157.14 20.03
C HIS A 338 58.21 -158.04 18.80
N GLY A 339 59.12 -157.58 17.87
CA GLY A 339 59.83 -158.48 16.87
C GLY A 339 60.87 -158.03 15.75
N GLU A 340 61.60 -156.90 15.80
CA GLU A 340 62.09 -156.19 14.56
C GLU A 340 63.57 -156.32 14.06
N LYS A 341 64.44 -157.17 14.65
CA LYS A 341 65.87 -156.78 14.83
C LYS A 341 66.87 -156.84 13.64
N SER A 342 66.63 -157.53 12.51
CA SER A 342 67.70 -157.80 11.51
C SER A 342 67.67 -156.98 10.21
N ALA A 343 66.50 -156.71 9.62
CA ALA A 343 66.38 -155.79 8.48
C ALA A 343 66.90 -154.37 8.82
N LEU A 344 66.72 -154.01 10.10
CA LEU A 344 67.14 -152.81 10.83
C LEU A 344 68.63 -152.40 10.70
N VAL A 345 69.46 -153.18 9.99
CA VAL A 345 70.86 -152.84 9.67
C VAL A 345 71.01 -152.32 8.22
N SER A 346 70.30 -152.93 7.26
CA SER A 346 70.23 -152.45 5.87
C SER A 346 69.48 -151.12 5.81
N ASP A 347 68.28 -151.10 6.41
CA ASP A 347 67.42 -149.93 6.43
C ASP A 347 68.10 -148.76 7.15
N LYS A 348 68.92 -149.03 8.17
CA LYS A 348 69.71 -148.02 8.87
C LYS A 348 70.75 -147.33 7.98
N ALA A 349 71.37 -148.02 7.02
CA ALA A 349 72.32 -147.40 6.09
C ALA A 349 71.60 -146.50 5.06
N ALA A 350 70.46 -146.95 4.55
CA ALA A 350 69.60 -146.16 3.67
C ALA A 350 69.02 -144.93 4.42
N LEU A 351 68.50 -145.13 5.62
CA LEU A 351 67.98 -144.07 6.50
C LEU A 351 69.05 -143.07 6.91
N LEU A 352 70.30 -143.48 7.16
CA LEU A 352 71.39 -142.52 7.44
C LEU A 352 71.72 -141.64 6.22
N SER A 353 71.72 -142.21 5.02
CA SER A 353 71.92 -141.45 3.78
C SER A 353 70.76 -140.48 3.52
N GLN A 354 69.52 -140.93 3.73
CA GLN A 354 68.33 -140.07 3.66
C GLN A 354 68.33 -139.00 4.76
N LEU A 355 68.70 -139.33 6.00
CA LEU A 355 68.82 -138.39 7.12
C LEU A 355 69.85 -137.31 6.85
N GLN A 356 70.97 -137.63 6.19
CA GLN A 356 71.96 -136.62 5.85
C GLN A 356 71.44 -135.65 4.77
N ILE A 357 70.76 -136.15 3.73
CA ILE A 357 70.08 -135.33 2.72
C ILE A 357 68.95 -134.49 3.37
N ILE A 358 68.17 -135.07 4.28
CA ILE A 358 67.10 -134.37 5.02
C ILE A 358 67.69 -133.30 5.95
N THR A 359 68.83 -133.56 6.60
CA THR A 359 69.52 -132.60 7.48
C THR A 359 70.07 -131.42 6.67
N GLU A 360 70.70 -131.68 5.53
CA GLU A 360 71.22 -130.62 4.66
C GLU A 360 70.09 -129.80 4.02
N ASN A 361 68.97 -130.45 3.66
CA ASN A 361 67.75 -129.76 3.24
C ASN A 361 67.09 -128.97 4.39
N MET A 362 67.08 -129.49 5.62
CA MET A 362 66.62 -128.77 6.81
C MET A 362 67.48 -127.53 7.08
N GLN A 363 68.81 -127.62 6.97
CA GLN A 363 69.68 -126.44 7.07
C GLN A 363 69.39 -125.41 5.97
N LYS A 364 69.17 -125.84 4.73
CA LYS A 364 68.75 -124.96 3.62
C LYS A 364 67.35 -124.35 3.83
N ILE A 365 66.43 -125.06 4.50
CA ILE A 365 65.12 -124.54 4.89
C ILE A 365 65.25 -123.55 6.05
N LEU A 366 66.06 -123.84 7.08
CA LEU A 366 66.30 -122.95 8.22
C LEU A 366 66.97 -121.64 7.79
N GLY A 367 67.92 -121.70 6.86
CA GLY A 367 68.54 -120.54 6.22
C GLY A 367 67.53 -119.71 5.40
N LYS A 368 66.58 -120.35 4.72
CA LYS A 368 65.47 -119.64 4.06
C LYS A 368 64.50 -119.03 5.07
N ASN A 369 64.18 -119.73 6.16
CA ASN A 369 63.24 -119.25 7.18
C ASN A 369 63.79 -118.03 7.91
N THR A 370 65.07 -118.05 8.30
CA THR A 370 65.74 -116.90 8.92
C THR A 370 65.88 -115.71 7.97
N VAL A 371 66.06 -115.93 6.66
CA VAL A 371 66.00 -114.82 5.66
C VAL A 371 64.57 -114.27 5.53
N LEU A 372 63.54 -115.11 5.56
CA LEU A 372 62.13 -114.68 5.55
C LEU A 372 61.74 -113.95 6.84
N GLU A 373 62.17 -114.43 8.01
CA GLU A 373 61.96 -113.79 9.33
C GLU A 373 62.62 -112.40 9.37
N ASN A 374 63.87 -112.27 8.93
CA ASN A 374 64.54 -110.97 8.83
C ASN A 374 63.84 -110.02 7.84
N SER A 375 63.35 -110.55 6.71
CA SER A 375 62.59 -109.77 5.72
C SER A 375 61.23 -109.32 6.26
N LEU A 376 60.54 -110.18 7.00
CA LEU A 376 59.26 -109.90 7.65
C LEU A 376 59.43 -108.91 8.81
N PHE A 377 60.51 -109.03 9.59
CA PHE A 377 60.86 -108.05 10.61
C PHE A 377 61.14 -106.67 9.99
N GLY A 378 61.95 -106.60 8.93
CA GLY A 378 62.20 -105.36 8.18
C GLY A 378 60.91 -104.75 7.61
N ALA A 379 60.02 -105.57 7.05
CA ALA A 379 58.71 -105.13 6.59
C ALA A 379 57.81 -104.63 7.74
N ASN A 380 57.84 -105.28 8.91
CA ASN A 380 57.06 -104.87 10.08
C ASN A 380 57.58 -103.57 10.71
N VAL A 381 58.90 -103.35 10.74
CA VAL A 381 59.50 -102.06 11.11
C VAL A 381 59.10 -100.97 10.11
N GLY A 382 59.05 -101.29 8.82
CA GLY A 382 58.52 -100.40 7.78
C GLY A 382 57.04 -100.06 7.99
N LEU A 383 56.20 -101.05 8.32
CA LEU A 383 54.78 -100.85 8.62
C LEU A 383 54.56 -100.01 9.89
N GLU A 384 55.35 -100.20 10.95
CA GLU A 384 55.22 -99.36 12.15
C GLU A 384 55.68 -97.92 11.88
N GLY A 385 56.74 -97.73 11.08
CA GLY A 385 57.16 -96.42 10.59
C GLY A 385 56.14 -95.74 9.66
N LEU A 386 55.27 -96.50 8.99
CA LEU A 386 54.11 -95.98 8.28
C LEU A 386 52.92 -95.70 9.21
N ARG A 387 52.71 -96.53 10.25
CA ARG A 387 51.68 -96.30 11.28
C ARG A 387 51.94 -94.99 12.03
N GLU A 388 53.19 -94.72 12.40
CA GLU A 388 53.56 -93.48 13.10
C GLU A 388 53.35 -92.24 12.22
N LYS A 389 53.72 -92.34 10.93
CA LYS A 389 53.40 -91.29 9.94
C LYS A 389 51.89 -91.09 9.80
N SER A 390 51.10 -92.16 9.81
CA SER A 390 49.63 -92.09 9.78
C SER A 390 49.07 -91.37 11.02
N LYS A 391 49.59 -91.62 12.23
CA LYS A 391 49.20 -90.89 13.45
C LYS A 391 49.52 -89.40 13.31
N SER A 392 50.74 -89.05 12.90
CA SER A 392 51.14 -87.64 12.74
C SER A 392 50.31 -86.91 11.67
N LEU A 393 49.88 -87.61 10.61
CA LEU A 393 48.97 -87.06 9.60
C LEU A 393 47.54 -86.89 10.16
N GLU A 394 47.06 -87.83 10.97
CA GLU A 394 45.77 -87.74 11.66
C GLU A 394 45.75 -86.59 12.69
N GLU A 395 46.86 -86.36 13.40
CA GLU A 395 47.06 -85.21 14.31
C GLU A 395 47.10 -83.88 13.55
N LEU A 396 47.78 -83.81 12.40
CA LEU A 396 47.73 -82.64 11.51
C LEU A 396 46.31 -82.37 10.98
N CYS A 397 45.56 -83.42 10.62
CA CYS A 397 44.15 -83.27 10.21
C CYS A 397 43.26 -82.78 11.37
N LYS A 398 43.52 -83.23 12.61
CA LYS A 398 42.83 -82.73 13.82
C LYS A 398 43.17 -81.26 14.09
N SER A 399 44.44 -80.85 13.97
CA SER A 399 44.81 -79.43 14.05
C SER A 399 44.07 -78.61 13.00
N LEU A 400 44.15 -79.02 11.73
CA LEU A 400 43.52 -78.31 10.62
C LEU A 400 41.99 -78.17 10.80
N ASN A 401 41.32 -79.20 11.34
CA ASN A 401 39.89 -79.12 11.68
C ASN A 401 39.60 -78.15 12.84
N ASN A 402 40.48 -78.08 13.86
CA ASN A 402 40.38 -77.09 14.94
C ASN A 402 40.62 -75.68 14.40
N ASP A 403 41.65 -75.49 13.57
CA ASP A 403 42.01 -74.22 12.94
C ASP A 403 40.88 -73.73 12.02
N GLN A 404 40.29 -74.63 11.23
CA GLN A 404 39.08 -74.35 10.44
C GLN A 404 37.88 -73.98 11.31
N SER A 405 37.70 -74.62 12.47
CA SER A 405 36.61 -74.32 13.41
C SER A 405 36.81 -72.94 14.07
N ASN A 406 38.04 -72.59 14.43
CA ASN A 406 38.42 -71.27 14.93
C ASN A 406 38.17 -70.19 13.88
N LEU A 407 38.62 -70.40 12.63
CA LEU A 407 38.36 -69.49 11.51
C LEU A 407 36.86 -69.33 11.19
N ILE A 408 36.05 -70.36 11.39
CA ILE A 408 34.59 -70.27 11.26
C ILE A 408 33.98 -69.43 12.39
N ALA A 409 34.48 -69.55 13.62
CA ALA A 409 34.05 -68.72 14.76
C ALA A 409 34.49 -67.25 14.65
N GLU A 410 35.73 -67.00 14.19
CA GLU A 410 36.22 -65.66 13.85
C GLU A 410 35.39 -65.05 12.72
N ARG A 411 35.13 -65.79 11.64
CA ARG A 411 34.24 -65.34 10.55
C ARG A 411 32.82 -65.05 11.05
N GLY A 412 32.26 -65.88 11.93
CA GLY A 412 30.95 -65.61 12.55
C GLY A 412 30.95 -64.33 13.38
N THR A 413 32.04 -64.08 14.12
CA THR A 413 32.23 -62.84 14.89
C THR A 413 32.36 -61.62 13.98
N LEU A 414 33.09 -61.74 12.86
CA LEU A 414 33.24 -60.69 11.86
C LEU A 414 31.94 -60.40 11.08
N VAL A 415 31.10 -61.41 10.83
CA VAL A 415 29.75 -61.21 10.28
C VAL A 415 28.90 -60.39 11.24
N VAL A 416 28.81 -60.77 12.52
CA VAL A 416 28.05 -59.98 13.52
C VAL A 416 28.58 -58.55 13.69
N GLN A 417 29.88 -58.31 13.46
CA GLN A 417 30.44 -56.96 13.41
C GLN A 417 30.09 -56.21 12.11
N LEU A 418 30.04 -56.89 10.97
CA LEU A 418 29.60 -56.33 9.69
C LEU A 418 28.12 -55.94 9.74
N ASP A 419 27.26 -56.84 10.20
CA ASP A 419 25.81 -56.62 10.40
C ASP A 419 25.57 -55.39 11.31
N ASN A 420 26.41 -55.21 12.36
CA ASN A 420 26.35 -54.04 13.23
C ASN A 420 26.78 -52.74 12.53
N VAL A 421 27.78 -52.80 11.66
CA VAL A 421 28.23 -51.64 10.87
C VAL A 421 27.21 -51.28 9.79
N GLU A 422 26.59 -52.27 9.16
CA GLU A 422 25.51 -52.11 8.18
C GLU A 422 24.29 -51.43 8.81
N TRP A 423 23.76 -51.97 9.92
CA TRP A 423 22.66 -51.33 10.68
C TRP A 423 23.00 -49.90 11.14
N ARG A 424 24.26 -49.65 11.52
CA ARG A 424 24.72 -48.30 11.89
C ARG A 424 24.81 -47.36 10.68
N LEU A 425 25.08 -47.88 9.49
CA LEU A 425 25.12 -47.12 8.24
C LEU A 425 23.70 -46.79 7.78
N GLU A 426 22.77 -47.76 7.77
CA GLU A 426 21.34 -47.54 7.49
C GLU A 426 20.74 -46.47 8.40
N ASN A 427 21.02 -46.54 9.71
CA ASN A 427 20.57 -45.55 10.70
C ASN A 427 21.19 -44.16 10.44
N LEU A 428 22.44 -44.10 9.97
CA LEU A 428 23.09 -42.85 9.59
C LEU A 428 22.48 -42.27 8.30
N GLU A 429 22.21 -43.10 7.31
CA GLU A 429 21.58 -42.74 6.03
C GLU A 429 20.14 -42.24 6.24
N MET A 430 19.33 -42.95 7.02
CA MET A 430 18.00 -42.49 7.44
C MET A 430 18.04 -41.13 8.15
N ARG A 431 19.07 -40.88 8.97
CA ARG A 431 19.28 -39.58 9.61
C ARG A 431 19.73 -38.49 8.64
N PHE A 432 20.49 -38.83 7.61
CA PHE A 432 20.84 -37.90 6.52
C PHE A 432 19.61 -37.57 5.66
N ALA A 433 18.81 -38.54 5.25
CA ALA A 433 17.57 -38.29 4.50
C ALA A 433 16.60 -37.36 5.25
N VAL A 434 16.44 -37.55 6.56
CA VAL A 434 15.64 -36.65 7.42
C VAL A 434 16.28 -35.26 7.55
N LEU A 435 17.61 -35.15 7.51
CA LEU A 435 18.32 -33.86 7.55
C LEU A 435 18.22 -33.11 6.21
N GLU A 436 18.34 -33.81 5.09
CA GLU A 436 18.14 -33.27 3.74
C GLU A 436 16.69 -32.81 3.54
N GLN A 437 15.70 -33.57 4.00
CA GLN A 437 14.29 -33.15 3.98
C GLN A 437 14.06 -31.87 4.82
N LYS A 438 14.72 -31.76 5.98
CA LYS A 438 14.68 -30.54 6.83
C LYS A 438 15.38 -29.36 6.18
N TYR A 439 16.50 -29.59 5.50
CA TYR A 439 17.19 -28.54 4.75
C TYR A 439 16.37 -28.08 3.54
N ALA A 440 15.75 -29.00 2.80
CA ALA A 440 14.87 -28.69 1.67
C ALA A 440 13.55 -28.01 2.07
N SER A 441 13.06 -28.19 3.30
CA SER A 441 11.94 -27.41 3.84
C SER A 441 12.39 -26.03 4.31
N MET A 442 13.52 -25.93 5.02
CA MET A 442 14.13 -24.67 5.45
C MET A 442 14.50 -23.75 4.26
N GLU A 443 15.03 -24.31 3.17
CA GLU A 443 15.37 -23.54 1.97
C GLU A 443 14.12 -23.05 1.23
N LYS A 444 13.01 -23.82 1.25
CA LYS A 444 11.70 -23.37 0.75
C LYS A 444 11.08 -22.28 1.64
N GLU A 445 11.23 -22.38 2.95
CA GLU A 445 10.79 -21.35 3.91
C GLU A 445 11.59 -20.05 3.73
N LYS A 446 12.91 -20.16 3.50
CA LYS A 446 13.80 -19.06 3.13
C LYS A 446 13.41 -18.42 1.80
N GLU A 447 13.08 -19.20 0.76
CA GLU A 447 12.63 -18.64 -0.52
C GLU A 447 11.24 -17.98 -0.41
N SER A 448 10.34 -18.55 0.38
CA SER A 448 9.02 -17.97 0.70
C SER A 448 9.14 -16.65 1.45
N THR A 449 10.01 -16.57 2.47
CA THR A 449 10.23 -15.34 3.24
C THR A 449 11.00 -14.28 2.45
N LEU A 450 11.92 -14.67 1.56
CA LEU A 450 12.53 -13.75 0.60
C LEU A 450 11.49 -13.19 -0.38
N SER A 451 10.56 -14.02 -0.87
CA SER A 451 9.47 -13.60 -1.75
C SER A 451 8.55 -12.58 -1.06
N GLN A 452 8.13 -12.86 0.18
CA GLN A 452 7.34 -11.94 1.01
C GLN A 452 8.10 -10.62 1.28
N VAL A 453 9.41 -10.69 1.52
CA VAL A 453 10.24 -9.49 1.72
C VAL A 453 10.33 -8.64 0.45
N GLU A 454 10.36 -9.25 -0.74
CA GLU A 454 10.34 -8.50 -2.01
C GLU A 454 8.96 -7.90 -2.30
N GLU A 455 7.88 -8.64 -2.05
CA GLU A 455 6.50 -8.14 -2.13
C GLU A 455 6.26 -6.95 -1.18
N LEU A 456 6.78 -7.01 0.04
CA LEU A 456 6.74 -5.90 1.01
C LEU A 456 7.60 -4.70 0.57
N LYS A 457 8.75 -4.91 -0.10
CA LYS A 457 9.53 -3.81 -0.70
C LYS A 457 8.75 -3.12 -1.83
N VAL A 458 8.10 -3.89 -2.72
CA VAL A 458 7.27 -3.36 -3.80
C VAL A 458 6.10 -2.57 -3.22
N SER A 459 5.38 -3.14 -2.24
CA SER A 459 4.28 -2.49 -1.54
C SER A 459 4.71 -1.18 -0.85
N LEU A 460 5.84 -1.19 -0.14
CA LEU A 460 6.44 0.01 0.47
C LEU A 460 6.92 1.04 -0.58
N GLY A 461 7.30 0.59 -1.78
CA GLY A 461 7.63 1.45 -2.92
C GLY A 461 6.39 2.16 -3.47
N VAL A 462 5.30 1.43 -3.67
CA VAL A 462 3.99 1.98 -4.07
C VAL A 462 3.48 2.95 -3.02
N GLU A 463 3.46 2.58 -1.74
CA GLU A 463 3.00 3.44 -0.65
C GLU A 463 3.80 4.75 -0.56
N LYS A 464 5.12 4.71 -0.75
CA LYS A 464 5.95 5.92 -0.81
C LYS A 464 5.60 6.80 -2.01
N GLN A 465 5.33 6.22 -3.17
CA GLN A 465 4.92 6.95 -4.37
C GLN A 465 3.53 7.56 -4.21
N GLU A 466 2.59 6.84 -3.60
CA GLU A 466 1.25 7.33 -3.26
C GLU A 466 1.31 8.47 -2.25
N ARG A 467 2.05 8.31 -1.14
CA ARG A 467 2.30 9.38 -0.15
C ARG A 467 2.93 10.62 -0.80
N ALA A 468 3.86 10.45 -1.74
CA ALA A 468 4.45 11.57 -2.49
C ALA A 468 3.44 12.25 -3.43
N SER A 469 2.64 11.47 -4.17
CA SER A 469 1.59 12.01 -5.06
C SER A 469 0.48 12.72 -4.28
N PHE A 470 0.11 12.21 -3.10
CA PHE A 470 -0.82 12.84 -2.17
C PHE A 470 -0.25 14.13 -1.59
N ALA A 471 1.04 14.16 -1.22
CA ALA A 471 1.71 15.38 -0.75
C ALA A 471 1.74 16.48 -1.84
N LEU A 472 2.03 16.11 -3.09
CA LEU A 472 1.99 17.03 -4.23
C LEU A 472 0.56 17.54 -4.51
N SER A 473 -0.42 16.64 -4.57
CA SER A 473 -1.83 16.97 -4.83
C SER A 473 -2.45 17.82 -3.71
N SER A 474 -2.21 17.47 -2.45
CA SER A 474 -2.68 18.25 -1.30
C SER A 474 -1.98 19.60 -1.19
N GLY A 475 -0.67 19.67 -1.49
CA GLY A 475 0.07 20.93 -1.58
C GLY A 475 -0.45 21.85 -2.68
N ALA A 476 -0.69 21.33 -3.89
CA ALA A 476 -1.29 22.09 -4.99
C ALA A 476 -2.71 22.58 -4.64
N ARG A 477 -3.53 21.75 -4.00
CA ARG A 477 -4.86 22.14 -3.52
C ARG A 477 -4.80 23.23 -2.44
N LEU A 478 -3.84 23.16 -1.52
CA LEU A 478 -3.61 24.20 -0.52
C LEU A 478 -3.20 25.52 -1.16
N ALA A 479 -2.26 25.52 -2.11
CA ALA A 479 -1.88 26.71 -2.87
C ALA A 479 -3.07 27.32 -3.65
N CYS A 480 -3.92 26.49 -4.26
CA CYS A 480 -5.13 26.97 -4.93
C CYS A 480 -6.14 27.61 -3.96
N LEU A 481 -6.27 27.08 -2.74
CA LEU A 481 -7.13 27.66 -1.69
C LEU A 481 -6.52 28.95 -1.11
N GLU A 482 -5.21 29.00 -0.92
CA GLU A 482 -4.49 30.19 -0.48
C GLU A 482 -4.60 31.34 -1.50
N ASN A 483 -4.50 31.04 -2.79
CA ASN A 483 -4.76 32.00 -3.87
C ASN A 483 -6.21 32.52 -3.87
N HIS A 484 -7.20 31.67 -3.60
CA HIS A 484 -8.60 32.12 -3.42
C HIS A 484 -8.76 33.03 -2.20
N ILE A 485 -8.11 32.70 -1.07
CA ILE A 485 -8.13 33.53 0.13
C ILE A 485 -7.48 34.90 -0.14
N GLN A 486 -6.36 34.95 -0.87
CA GLN A 486 -5.73 36.20 -1.29
C GLN A 486 -6.64 37.02 -2.21
N LEU A 487 -7.27 36.40 -3.22
CA LEU A 487 -8.25 37.06 -4.09
C LEU A 487 -9.43 37.66 -3.31
N PHE A 488 -10.03 36.93 -2.36
CA PHE A 488 -11.10 37.47 -1.53
C PHE A 488 -10.61 38.58 -0.57
N GLN A 489 -9.37 38.54 -0.09
CA GLN A 489 -8.76 39.62 0.69
C GLN A 489 -8.48 40.88 -0.15
N GLU A 490 -8.14 40.72 -1.43
CA GLU A 490 -8.03 41.85 -2.36
C GLU A 490 -9.41 42.42 -2.72
N GLU A 491 -10.38 41.56 -3.04
CA GLU A 491 -11.73 41.96 -3.40
C GLU A 491 -12.44 42.71 -2.26
N THR A 492 -12.30 42.24 -1.02
CA THR A 492 -12.81 42.95 0.17
C THR A 492 -12.06 44.26 0.46
N ARG A 493 -10.76 44.35 0.13
CA ARG A 493 -10.00 45.60 0.19
C ARG A 493 -10.49 46.62 -0.85
N TRP A 494 -10.77 46.18 -2.08
CA TRP A 494 -11.32 47.03 -3.15
C TRP A 494 -12.75 47.48 -2.81
N ARG A 495 -13.66 46.56 -2.43
CA ARG A 495 -15.01 46.93 -1.99
C ARG A 495 -15.01 47.86 -0.78
N LYS A 496 -14.07 47.72 0.18
CA LYS A 496 -13.93 48.71 1.27
C LYS A 496 -13.61 50.09 0.72
N LYS A 497 -12.64 50.21 -0.20
CA LYS A 497 -12.23 51.50 -0.79
C LYS A 497 -13.37 52.13 -1.60
N GLU A 498 -14.13 51.32 -2.34
CA GLU A 498 -15.33 51.76 -3.05
C GLU A 498 -16.41 52.32 -2.10
N PHE A 499 -16.70 51.65 -0.98
CA PHE A 499 -17.60 52.19 0.05
C PHE A 499 -17.08 53.48 0.71
N GLU A 500 -15.76 53.60 0.89
CA GLU A 500 -15.10 54.78 1.46
C GLU A 500 -15.20 55.97 0.48
N GLU A 501 -15.03 55.74 -0.83
CA GLU A 501 -15.25 56.73 -1.89
C GLU A 501 -16.72 57.13 -2.07
N GLU A 502 -17.68 56.20 -1.94
CA GLU A 502 -19.12 56.53 -1.98
C GLU A 502 -19.58 57.30 -0.74
N LEU A 503 -18.98 57.05 0.44
CA LEU A 503 -19.21 57.86 1.64
C LEU A 503 -18.72 59.30 1.45
N ASP A 504 -17.53 59.51 0.89
CA ASP A 504 -17.01 60.84 0.56
C ASP A 504 -17.91 61.55 -0.48
N LYS A 505 -18.37 60.86 -1.53
CA LYS A 505 -19.33 61.40 -2.51
C LYS A 505 -20.64 61.81 -1.84
N ALA A 506 -21.22 60.96 -0.99
CA ALA A 506 -22.45 61.25 -0.27
C ALA A 506 -22.29 62.44 0.68
N MET A 507 -21.14 62.57 1.35
CA MET A 507 -20.84 63.69 2.24
C MET A 507 -20.64 65.00 1.48
N ASN A 508 -19.98 64.96 0.31
CA ASN A 508 -19.88 66.11 -0.60
C ASN A 508 -21.27 66.55 -1.11
N VAL A 509 -22.13 65.62 -1.52
CA VAL A 509 -23.52 65.93 -1.94
C VAL A 509 -24.34 66.52 -0.79
N GLN A 510 -24.18 66.04 0.45
CA GLN A 510 -24.82 66.70 1.61
C GLN A 510 -24.28 68.11 1.87
N PHE A 511 -22.98 68.35 1.67
CA PHE A 511 -22.40 69.69 1.79
C PHE A 511 -22.92 70.63 0.70
N GLU A 512 -23.03 70.18 -0.56
CA GLU A 512 -23.65 70.95 -1.64
C GLU A 512 -25.13 71.26 -1.34
N ILE A 513 -25.91 70.28 -0.87
CA ILE A 513 -27.30 70.48 -0.45
C ILE A 513 -27.39 71.52 0.67
N PHE A 514 -26.50 71.47 1.67
CA PHE A 514 -26.46 72.45 2.76
C PHE A 514 -26.12 73.87 2.26
N VAL A 515 -25.14 74.01 1.36
CA VAL A 515 -24.78 75.29 0.74
C VAL A 515 -25.94 75.84 -0.11
N LEU A 516 -26.62 74.99 -0.89
CA LEU A 516 -27.78 75.38 -1.69
C LEU A 516 -28.97 75.77 -0.81
N GLN A 517 -29.27 75.02 0.25
CA GLN A 517 -30.30 75.38 1.24
C GLN A 517 -29.99 76.73 1.90
N LYS A 518 -28.73 77.01 2.23
CA LYS A 518 -28.34 78.30 2.79
C LYS A 518 -28.48 79.44 1.78
N PHE A 519 -28.09 79.22 0.52
CA PHE A 519 -28.30 80.19 -0.54
C PHE A 519 -29.79 80.48 -0.79
N ILE A 520 -30.65 79.45 -0.78
CA ILE A 520 -32.11 79.60 -0.88
C ILE A 520 -32.64 80.46 0.27
N GLN A 521 -32.28 80.15 1.52
CA GLN A 521 -32.68 80.96 2.69
C GLN A 521 -32.24 82.43 2.58
N ASP A 522 -31.01 82.68 2.13
CA ASP A 522 -30.50 84.05 1.95
C ASP A 522 -31.20 84.79 0.80
N MET A 523 -31.65 84.07 -0.24
CA MET A 523 -32.47 84.63 -1.32
C MET A 523 -33.93 84.86 -0.91
N GLU A 524 -34.52 83.98 -0.09
CA GLU A 524 -35.84 84.18 0.52
C GLU A 524 -35.85 85.43 1.40
N GLN A 525 -34.81 85.62 2.22
CA GLN A 525 -34.67 86.82 3.08
C GLN A 525 -34.51 88.11 2.26
N LYS A 526 -33.76 88.08 1.14
CA LYS A 526 -33.68 89.21 0.20
C LYS A 526 -35.03 89.49 -0.46
N ASN A 527 -35.70 88.47 -0.97
CA ASN A 527 -37.01 88.60 -1.62
C ASN A 527 -38.08 89.15 -0.66
N TYR A 528 -38.08 88.72 0.59
CA TYR A 528 -38.96 89.29 1.63
C TYR A 528 -38.64 90.77 1.90
N THR A 529 -37.35 91.13 1.96
CA THR A 529 -36.92 92.52 2.15
C THR A 529 -37.36 93.41 0.97
N LEU A 530 -37.19 92.93 -0.26
CA LEU A 530 -37.60 93.63 -1.48
C LEU A 530 -39.12 93.72 -1.64
N LEU A 531 -39.87 92.69 -1.21
CA LEU A 531 -41.34 92.74 -1.15
C LEU A 531 -41.83 93.84 -0.19
N VAL A 532 -41.19 93.99 0.98
CA VAL A 532 -41.48 95.07 1.93
C VAL A 532 -41.12 96.46 1.36
N GLU A 533 -40.12 96.55 0.48
CA GLU A 533 -39.78 97.78 -0.23
C GLU A 533 -40.78 98.10 -1.36
N CYS A 534 -41.17 97.11 -2.15
CA CYS A 534 -42.25 97.23 -3.15
C CYS A 534 -43.57 97.68 -2.51
N GLN A 535 -43.92 97.14 -1.34
CA GLN A 535 -45.12 97.57 -0.60
C GLN A 535 -45.07 99.06 -0.22
N LYS A 536 -43.91 99.57 0.25
CA LYS A 536 -43.73 101.01 0.52
C LYS A 536 -43.86 101.85 -0.75
N HIS A 537 -43.35 101.38 -1.88
CA HIS A 537 -43.52 102.07 -3.16
C HIS A 537 -44.99 102.10 -3.62
N VAL A 538 -45.75 101.02 -3.41
CA VAL A 538 -47.20 100.98 -3.68
C VAL A 538 -47.97 101.93 -2.74
N GLU A 539 -47.59 102.02 -1.47
CA GLU A 539 -48.19 102.96 -0.52
C GLU A 539 -47.87 104.42 -0.87
N ALA A 540 -46.61 104.73 -1.22
CA ALA A 540 -46.21 106.04 -1.74
C ALA A 540 -46.96 106.40 -3.04
N SER A 541 -47.10 105.44 -3.97
CA SER A 541 -47.83 105.62 -5.23
C SER A 541 -49.30 105.98 -5.00
N LYS A 542 -49.96 105.35 -4.03
CA LYS A 542 -51.36 105.67 -3.64
C LYS A 542 -51.47 107.07 -3.02
N LEU A 543 -50.48 107.51 -2.26
CA LEU A 543 -50.44 108.87 -1.72
C LEU A 543 -50.26 109.90 -2.84
N THR A 544 -49.41 109.63 -3.85
CA THR A 544 -49.27 110.51 -5.02
C THR A 544 -50.50 110.49 -5.94
N GLU A 545 -51.15 109.35 -6.14
CA GLU A 545 -52.38 109.21 -6.93
C GLU A 545 -53.54 109.98 -6.28
N LYS A 546 -53.65 109.95 -4.94
CA LYS A 546 -54.58 110.78 -4.18
C LYS A 546 -54.27 112.28 -4.31
N LEU A 547 -53.00 112.68 -4.23
CA LEU A 547 -52.59 114.08 -4.41
C LEU A 547 -52.88 114.58 -5.84
N VAL A 548 -52.65 113.74 -6.86
CA VAL A 548 -53.03 114.06 -8.25
C VAL A 548 -54.54 114.21 -8.37
N SER A 549 -55.34 113.31 -7.77
CA SER A 549 -56.81 113.41 -7.78
C SER A 549 -57.32 114.69 -7.10
N GLU A 550 -56.66 115.13 -6.02
CA GLU A 550 -56.95 116.39 -5.34
C GLU A 550 -56.63 117.60 -6.23
N LEU A 551 -55.46 117.63 -6.86
CA LEU A 551 -55.05 118.68 -7.80
C LEU A 551 -55.90 118.71 -9.08
N GLU A 552 -56.35 117.56 -9.60
CA GLU A 552 -57.29 117.48 -10.72
C GLU A 552 -58.65 118.07 -10.34
N SER A 553 -59.12 117.83 -9.11
CA SER A 553 -60.38 118.42 -8.62
C SER A 553 -60.26 119.94 -8.42
N GLU A 554 -59.13 120.43 -7.89
CA GLU A 554 -58.86 121.87 -7.78
C GLU A 554 -58.77 122.53 -9.15
N ASN A 555 -58.08 121.91 -10.11
CA ASN A 555 -57.98 122.40 -11.49
C ASN A 555 -59.35 122.42 -12.21
N LEU A 556 -60.23 121.45 -11.93
CA LEU A 556 -61.62 121.48 -12.41
C LEU A 556 -62.44 122.61 -11.77
N GLU A 557 -62.27 122.87 -10.47
CA GLU A 557 -62.92 124.00 -9.78
C GLU A 557 -62.42 125.35 -10.35
N GLN A 558 -61.10 125.52 -10.52
CA GLN A 558 -60.49 126.67 -11.19
C GLN A 558 -60.96 126.82 -12.64
N GLN A 559 -61.17 125.72 -13.39
CA GLN A 559 -61.71 125.76 -14.75
C GLN A 559 -63.18 126.19 -14.78
N VAL A 560 -63.99 125.80 -13.78
CA VAL A 560 -65.37 126.26 -13.61
C VAL A 560 -65.42 127.73 -13.20
N GLU A 561 -64.55 128.18 -12.29
CA GLU A 561 -64.43 129.60 -11.92
C GLU A 561 -64.00 130.45 -13.14
N ALA A 562 -62.99 130.01 -13.88
CA ALA A 562 -62.59 130.66 -15.14
C ALA A 562 -63.73 130.69 -16.18
N GLY A 563 -64.55 129.64 -16.24
CA GLY A 563 -65.77 129.60 -17.07
C GLY A 563 -66.83 130.62 -16.63
N LEU A 564 -67.06 130.77 -15.32
CA LEU A 564 -67.96 131.78 -14.75
C LEU A 564 -67.43 133.21 -14.95
N LEU A 565 -66.12 133.41 -14.85
CA LEU A 565 -65.46 134.68 -15.16
C LEU A 565 -65.54 134.99 -16.66
N LEU A 566 -65.42 134.00 -17.55
CA LEU A 566 -65.63 134.16 -18.99
C LEU A 566 -67.08 134.52 -19.33
N ASP A 567 -68.07 133.88 -18.71
CA ASP A 567 -69.49 134.24 -18.84
C ASP A 567 -69.77 135.66 -18.29
N GLN A 568 -69.14 136.06 -17.18
CA GLN A 568 -69.18 137.46 -16.72
C GLN A 568 -68.54 138.43 -17.73
N ILE A 569 -67.38 138.09 -18.30
CA ILE A 569 -66.70 138.88 -19.34
C ILE A 569 -67.55 138.95 -20.62
N GLU A 570 -68.25 137.89 -21.00
CA GLU A 570 -69.13 137.86 -22.17
C GLU A 570 -70.43 138.66 -21.92
N LYS A 571 -71.00 138.60 -20.71
CA LYS A 571 -72.07 139.50 -20.27
C LYS A 571 -71.62 140.96 -20.25
N LEU A 572 -70.39 141.24 -19.82
CA LEU A 572 -69.78 142.58 -19.90
C LEU A 572 -69.59 143.01 -21.36
N ARG A 573 -69.04 142.15 -22.23
CA ARG A 573 -68.92 142.39 -23.67
C ARG A 573 -70.27 142.59 -24.34
N MET A 574 -71.33 141.92 -23.91
CA MET A 574 -72.69 142.14 -24.42
C MET A 574 -73.34 143.40 -23.87
N GLY A 575 -73.09 143.78 -22.62
CA GLY A 575 -73.47 145.10 -22.10
C GLY A 575 -72.76 146.22 -22.86
N ILE A 576 -71.45 146.09 -23.05
CA ILE A 576 -70.60 146.99 -23.86
C ILE A 576 -71.08 147.04 -25.31
N TYR A 577 -71.38 145.90 -25.95
CA TYR A 577 -71.91 145.84 -27.32
C TYR A 577 -73.31 146.46 -27.44
N GLN A 578 -74.18 146.29 -26.44
CA GLN A 578 -75.48 146.98 -26.39
C GLN A 578 -75.30 148.50 -26.22
N VAL A 579 -74.30 148.95 -25.44
CA VAL A 579 -73.93 150.36 -25.32
C VAL A 579 -73.36 150.90 -26.64
N PHE A 580 -72.43 150.21 -27.30
CA PHE A 580 -71.94 150.60 -28.64
C PHE A 580 -73.05 150.65 -29.68
N LYS A 581 -73.97 149.66 -29.66
CA LYS A 581 -75.16 149.61 -30.53
C LYS A 581 -76.17 150.73 -30.23
N ALA A 582 -76.17 151.29 -29.02
CA ALA A 582 -76.95 152.46 -28.64
C ALA A 582 -76.24 153.80 -28.92
N LEU A 583 -74.97 153.78 -29.35
CA LEU A 583 -74.13 154.95 -29.59
C LEU A 583 -73.69 155.15 -31.04
N GLU A 584 -73.97 154.19 -31.94
CA GLU A 584 -73.57 154.20 -33.36
C GLU A 584 -72.06 154.44 -33.59
N ILE A 585 -71.20 153.74 -32.83
CA ILE A 585 -69.74 153.76 -33.01
C ILE A 585 -69.27 152.40 -33.55
N GLY A 586 -68.41 152.43 -34.57
CA GLY A 586 -67.95 151.26 -35.32
C GLY A 586 -66.92 150.38 -34.58
N GLN A 587 -66.66 149.22 -35.17
CA GLN A 587 -65.58 148.31 -34.77
C GLN A 587 -64.26 148.77 -35.40
N ASP A 588 -63.15 148.63 -34.65
CA ASP A 588 -61.80 148.51 -35.21
C ASP A 588 -61.19 147.18 -34.74
N ASN A 589 -60.39 146.55 -35.61
CA ASN A 589 -59.79 145.23 -35.39
C ASN A 589 -58.26 145.31 -35.59
N GLU A 590 -57.47 144.91 -34.60
CA GLU A 590 -56.00 144.83 -34.68
C GLU A 590 -55.44 143.44 -34.29
N LEU A 591 -56.24 142.36 -34.39
CA LEU A 591 -55.91 141.04 -33.80
C LEU A 591 -55.45 139.93 -34.77
N ASP A 592 -55.46 140.14 -36.09
CA ASP A 592 -55.14 139.07 -37.06
C ASP A 592 -53.63 138.81 -37.24
N ASP A 593 -52.77 139.82 -37.09
CA ASP A 593 -51.34 139.72 -37.45
C ASP A 593 -50.52 138.84 -36.48
N GLU A 594 -50.83 138.81 -35.18
CA GLU A 594 -50.11 137.96 -34.21
C GLU A 594 -50.37 136.46 -34.46
N ILE A 595 -51.57 136.10 -34.91
CA ILE A 595 -51.96 134.70 -35.17
C ILE A 595 -51.14 134.11 -36.33
N GLY A 596 -50.82 134.93 -37.34
CA GLY A 596 -49.92 134.54 -38.43
C GLY A 596 -48.50 134.25 -37.94
N GLY A 597 -47.95 135.08 -37.05
CA GLY A 597 -46.60 134.96 -36.52
C GLY A 597 -46.36 133.68 -35.70
N LEU A 598 -47.34 133.25 -34.90
CA LEU A 598 -47.24 132.01 -34.12
C LEU A 598 -47.29 130.76 -35.01
N LYS A 599 -48.13 130.76 -36.04
CA LYS A 599 -48.31 129.63 -36.97
C LYS A 599 -47.04 129.28 -37.73
N ALA A 600 -46.25 130.29 -38.11
CA ALA A 600 -44.96 130.11 -38.79
C ALA A 600 -43.89 129.47 -37.89
N ARG A 601 -43.89 129.75 -36.58
CA ARG A 601 -42.91 129.18 -35.64
C ARG A 601 -43.13 127.68 -35.41
N LEU A 602 -44.38 127.22 -35.37
CA LEU A 602 -44.71 125.82 -35.13
C LEU A 602 -44.16 124.90 -36.24
N PHE A 603 -44.27 125.32 -37.50
CA PHE A 603 -43.79 124.55 -38.66
C PHE A 603 -42.26 124.36 -38.70
N ALA A 604 -41.48 125.20 -38.00
CA ALA A 604 -40.02 125.09 -37.99
C ALA A 604 -39.49 123.86 -37.24
N TYR A 605 -40.26 123.32 -36.27
CA TYR A 605 -39.81 122.23 -35.40
C TYR A 605 -39.91 120.83 -36.01
N ALA A 606 -40.86 120.59 -36.94
CA ALA A 606 -41.18 119.25 -37.42
C ALA A 606 -39.95 118.46 -37.96
N PRO A 607 -39.08 119.03 -38.82
CA PRO A 607 -37.94 118.27 -39.37
C PRO A 607 -36.92 117.82 -38.32
N ALA A 608 -36.84 118.52 -37.18
CA ALA A 608 -35.95 118.16 -36.09
C ALA A 608 -36.52 117.05 -35.19
N ILE A 609 -37.86 116.93 -35.13
CA ILE A 609 -38.56 115.86 -34.41
C ILE A 609 -38.48 114.56 -35.20
N ASP A 610 -38.81 114.60 -36.50
CA ASP A 610 -38.72 113.44 -37.40
C ASP A 610 -37.30 112.85 -37.38
N SER A 611 -36.29 113.72 -37.55
CA SER A 611 -34.89 113.30 -37.54
C SER A 611 -34.41 112.80 -36.17
N LEU A 612 -35.00 113.24 -35.05
CA LEU A 612 -34.70 112.62 -33.75
C LEU A 612 -35.26 111.19 -33.68
N SER A 613 -36.49 110.99 -34.17
CA SER A 613 -37.19 109.69 -34.17
C SER A 613 -36.40 108.60 -34.92
N ASP A 614 -35.85 108.93 -36.11
CA ASP A 614 -34.98 108.02 -36.88
C ASP A 614 -33.77 107.52 -36.09
N ASN A 615 -33.19 108.37 -35.24
CA ASN A 615 -32.01 108.01 -34.44
C ASN A 615 -32.38 107.16 -33.20
N ILE A 616 -33.64 107.22 -32.73
CA ILE A 616 -34.14 106.29 -31.70
C ILE A 616 -34.27 104.89 -32.31
N ALA A 617 -34.94 104.77 -33.46
CA ALA A 617 -35.13 103.48 -34.14
C ALA A 617 -33.80 102.77 -34.51
N SER A 618 -32.76 103.54 -34.89
CA SER A 618 -31.42 102.99 -35.15
C SER A 618 -30.76 102.43 -33.87
N LEU A 619 -30.92 103.12 -32.73
CA LEU A 619 -30.38 102.67 -31.44
C LEU A 619 -31.12 101.41 -30.93
N GLU A 620 -32.45 101.39 -31.04
CA GLU A 620 -33.28 100.22 -30.69
C GLU A 620 -32.90 98.98 -31.51
N HIS A 621 -32.69 99.11 -32.81
CA HIS A 621 -32.30 97.98 -33.67
C HIS A 621 -30.89 97.45 -33.34
N ASN A 622 -29.99 98.29 -32.82
CA ASN A 622 -28.69 97.84 -32.30
C ASN A 622 -28.82 97.06 -30.98
N ILE A 623 -29.74 97.46 -30.09
CA ILE A 623 -30.02 96.80 -28.80
C ILE A 623 -30.73 95.46 -28.98
N LEU A 624 -31.73 95.38 -29.86
CA LEU A 624 -32.56 94.19 -30.12
C LEU A 624 -31.83 93.03 -30.82
N SER A 625 -30.52 93.18 -31.10
CA SER A 625 -29.67 92.15 -31.73
C SER A 625 -28.77 91.38 -30.75
N LEU A 626 -29.08 91.44 -29.44
CA LEU A 626 -28.48 90.58 -28.42
C LEU A 626 -29.19 89.21 -28.35
N PRO A 627 -28.44 88.09 -28.32
CA PRO A 627 -28.92 86.86 -27.70
C PRO A 627 -29.05 87.05 -26.19
N GLU A 628 -30.08 86.46 -25.58
CA GLU A 628 -30.40 86.64 -24.16
C GLU A 628 -29.20 86.35 -23.23
N LEU A 629 -28.98 87.24 -22.26
CA LEU A 629 -27.76 87.27 -21.45
C LEU A 629 -28.06 87.05 -19.97
N ASN A 630 -28.27 85.79 -19.57
CA ASN A 630 -28.28 85.41 -18.17
C ASN A 630 -26.87 85.63 -17.56
N VAL A 631 -26.74 86.66 -16.73
CA VAL A 631 -25.56 86.96 -15.90
C VAL A 631 -26.07 87.29 -14.49
N ALA A 632 -25.49 86.65 -13.48
CA ALA A 632 -25.86 86.88 -12.09
C ALA A 632 -25.23 88.18 -11.54
N ASP A 633 -25.97 88.87 -10.67
CA ASP A 633 -25.59 90.16 -10.09
C ASP A 633 -24.21 90.15 -9.41
N ASN A 634 -23.48 91.25 -9.56
CA ASN A 634 -22.41 91.63 -8.64
C ASN A 634 -22.41 93.13 -8.37
N GLN A 635 -22.85 93.49 -7.16
CA GLN A 635 -22.49 94.69 -6.38
C GLN A 635 -22.63 96.06 -7.07
N GLU A 636 -23.76 96.73 -6.84
CA GLU A 636 -23.74 98.18 -6.74
C GLU A 636 -23.05 98.64 -5.44
N GLN A 637 -22.02 99.47 -5.55
CA GLN A 637 -21.58 100.35 -4.45
C GLN A 637 -21.95 101.80 -4.78
N LYS A 638 -22.72 102.43 -3.89
CA LYS A 638 -23.07 103.85 -3.99
C LYS A 638 -21.81 104.72 -4.02
N THR A 639 -21.68 105.59 -5.01
CA THR A 639 -20.91 106.82 -4.88
C THR A 639 -21.78 108.03 -5.20
N SER A 640 -22.10 108.80 -4.16
CA SER A 640 -22.73 110.12 -4.34
C SER A 640 -21.71 111.09 -4.95
N LYS A 641 -22.10 111.85 -5.97
CA LYS A 641 -21.39 113.05 -6.40
C LYS A 641 -22.32 114.06 -7.07
N SER A 642 -22.29 115.24 -6.48
CA SER A 642 -22.93 116.50 -6.89
C SER A 642 -23.12 116.70 -8.40
N CYS A 643 -24.34 117.12 -8.77
CA CYS A 643 -24.52 118.38 -9.49
C CYS A 643 -25.64 119.18 -8.78
N GLN A 644 -25.47 120.49 -8.70
CA GLN A 644 -26.38 121.45 -8.08
C GLN A 644 -26.45 122.68 -9.01
N GLU A 645 -27.45 123.55 -8.80
CA GLU A 645 -27.71 124.79 -9.57
C GLU A 645 -28.41 124.56 -10.93
N PRO A 646 -29.19 125.55 -11.43
CA PRO A 646 -30.17 126.30 -10.63
C PRO A 646 -31.55 126.41 -11.30
N MET A 647 -32.54 126.88 -10.53
CA MET A 647 -33.72 127.53 -11.09
C MET A 647 -33.34 128.97 -11.46
N GLU A 648 -33.38 129.31 -12.75
CA GLU A 648 -33.56 130.71 -13.17
C GLU A 648 -35.01 130.90 -13.66
N ASP A 649 -35.79 131.59 -12.83
CA ASP A 649 -37.05 132.21 -13.23
C ASP A 649 -36.71 133.51 -13.98
N HIS A 650 -37.27 133.71 -15.19
CA HIS A 650 -37.99 134.94 -15.56
C HIS A 650 -38.53 134.95 -16.99
N ASN A 651 -39.67 135.65 -17.13
CA ASN A 651 -40.43 135.83 -18.37
C ASN A 651 -39.64 136.50 -19.50
N SER A 652 -39.64 135.89 -20.70
CA SER A 652 -40.16 136.50 -21.94
C SER A 652 -39.91 135.62 -23.17
N ALA A 653 -40.80 135.74 -24.18
CA ALA A 653 -40.69 135.24 -25.56
C ALA A 653 -40.16 133.79 -25.77
N ILE A 654 -41.04 132.87 -26.19
CA ILE A 654 -40.75 131.46 -26.53
C ILE A 654 -39.43 131.31 -27.33
N PRO A 655 -38.36 130.73 -26.73
CA PRO A 655 -37.09 130.49 -27.41
C PRO A 655 -37.20 129.37 -28.45
N ASN A 656 -36.43 129.47 -29.54
CA ASN A 656 -36.42 128.45 -30.58
C ASN A 656 -35.50 127.28 -30.19
N ARG A 657 -36.02 126.32 -29.43
CA ARG A 657 -35.30 125.15 -28.85
C ARG A 657 -34.77 124.10 -29.86
N ILE A 658 -34.87 124.31 -31.17
CA ILE A 658 -34.33 123.39 -32.18
C ILE A 658 -32.84 123.01 -31.96
N PRO A 659 -31.93 123.92 -31.54
CA PRO A 659 -30.53 123.57 -31.25
C PRO A 659 -30.35 122.62 -30.06
N GLU A 660 -31.24 122.66 -29.08
CA GLU A 660 -31.23 121.74 -27.92
C GLU A 660 -31.60 120.33 -28.36
N LEU A 661 -32.58 120.21 -29.27
CA LEU A 661 -32.98 118.94 -29.87
C LEU A 661 -31.86 118.35 -30.75
N GLN A 662 -31.13 119.19 -31.49
CA GLN A 662 -29.95 118.79 -32.26
C GLN A 662 -28.75 118.40 -31.37
N ASN A 663 -28.59 119.02 -30.20
CA ASN A 663 -27.61 118.60 -29.19
C ASN A 663 -27.94 117.19 -28.66
N LEU A 664 -29.20 116.94 -28.32
CA LEU A 664 -29.68 115.62 -27.90
C LEU A 664 -29.45 114.55 -28.98
N GLN A 665 -29.79 114.86 -30.23
CA GLN A 665 -29.53 113.99 -31.39
C GLN A 665 -28.04 113.67 -31.56
N THR A 666 -27.16 114.67 -31.37
CA THR A 666 -25.70 114.49 -31.43
C THR A 666 -25.20 113.58 -30.30
N ARG A 667 -25.76 113.71 -29.08
CA ARG A 667 -25.44 112.84 -27.94
C ARG A 667 -25.91 111.40 -28.15
N MET A 668 -27.09 111.18 -28.75
CA MET A 668 -27.55 109.83 -29.11
C MET A 668 -26.61 109.14 -30.11
N LYS A 669 -26.16 109.86 -31.15
CA LYS A 669 -25.16 109.32 -32.09
C LYS A 669 -23.81 109.01 -31.44
N ALA A 670 -23.41 109.74 -30.40
CA ALA A 670 -22.22 109.40 -29.63
C ALA A 670 -22.39 108.11 -28.81
N VAL A 671 -23.58 107.86 -28.25
CA VAL A 671 -23.90 106.60 -27.54
C VAL A 671 -23.92 105.41 -28.51
N GLU A 672 -24.53 105.57 -29.69
CA GLU A 672 -24.59 104.55 -30.74
C GLU A 672 -23.20 104.01 -31.13
N GLN A 673 -22.18 104.87 -31.15
CA GLN A 673 -20.79 104.48 -31.48
C GLN A 673 -20.06 103.71 -30.36
N VAL A 674 -20.49 103.79 -29.10
CA VAL A 674 -19.80 103.14 -27.95
C VAL A 674 -20.26 101.69 -27.74
N VAL A 675 -21.53 101.38 -28.02
CA VAL A 675 -22.12 100.03 -27.91
C VAL A 675 -21.27 98.91 -28.55
N PRO A 676 -20.73 99.04 -29.79
CA PRO A 676 -19.93 97.98 -30.39
C PRO A 676 -18.56 97.72 -29.73
N GLU A 677 -17.97 98.67 -28.98
CA GLU A 677 -16.72 98.42 -28.24
C GLU A 677 -16.95 97.64 -26.94
N GLU A 678 -18.03 97.93 -26.21
CA GLU A 678 -18.48 97.14 -25.06
C GLU A 678 -18.75 95.68 -25.46
N LYS A 679 -19.46 95.48 -26.58
CA LYS A 679 -19.71 94.15 -27.19
C LYS A 679 -18.41 93.35 -27.43
N LYS A 680 -17.30 94.04 -27.73
CA LYS A 680 -15.99 93.43 -27.99
C LYS A 680 -15.28 93.00 -26.71
N LYS A 681 -15.40 93.75 -25.60
CA LYS A 681 -14.86 93.35 -24.28
C LYS A 681 -15.55 92.09 -23.74
N LEU A 682 -16.89 92.06 -23.79
CA LEU A 682 -17.69 90.98 -23.21
C LEU A 682 -17.38 89.61 -23.86
N VAL A 683 -17.10 89.60 -25.17
CA VAL A 683 -16.68 88.39 -25.89
C VAL A 683 -15.31 87.88 -25.43
N MET A 684 -14.33 88.76 -25.21
CA MET A 684 -13.03 88.34 -24.68
C MET A 684 -13.14 87.73 -23.28
N GLN A 685 -13.97 88.30 -22.40
CA GLN A 685 -14.17 87.78 -21.04
C GLN A 685 -14.80 86.37 -21.04
N LYS A 686 -15.75 86.09 -21.94
CA LYS A 686 -16.29 84.72 -22.13
C LYS A 686 -15.22 83.72 -22.57
N SER A 687 -14.30 84.11 -23.45
CA SER A 687 -13.25 83.20 -23.98
C SER A 687 -12.24 82.74 -22.92
N LEU A 688 -11.96 83.57 -21.92
CA LEU A 688 -11.07 83.21 -20.81
C LEU A 688 -11.72 82.16 -19.90
N ASN A 689 -13.01 82.33 -19.57
CA ASN A 689 -13.74 81.36 -18.75
C ASN A 689 -13.94 80.00 -19.44
N THR A 690 -14.05 79.95 -20.77
CA THR A 690 -14.09 78.67 -21.50
C THR A 690 -12.76 77.94 -21.48
N ASN A 691 -11.62 78.67 -21.58
CA ASN A 691 -10.29 78.05 -21.54
C ASN A 691 -9.97 77.43 -20.17
N ILE A 692 -10.40 78.07 -19.07
CA ILE A 692 -10.22 77.52 -17.70
C ILE A 692 -10.97 76.19 -17.53
N LYS A 693 -12.19 76.06 -18.10
CA LYS A 693 -12.92 74.78 -18.09
C LYS A 693 -12.29 73.72 -18.99
N LEU A 694 -11.69 74.13 -20.11
CA LEU A 694 -11.00 73.21 -21.03
C LEU A 694 -9.70 72.65 -20.43
N ASP A 695 -8.93 73.46 -19.72
CA ASP A 695 -7.70 73.02 -19.04
C ASP A 695 -7.97 72.08 -17.85
N ALA A 696 -9.12 72.24 -17.17
CA ALA A 696 -9.59 71.29 -16.16
C ALA A 696 -9.96 69.93 -16.78
N ALA A 697 -10.81 69.92 -17.81
CA ALA A 697 -11.22 68.69 -18.51
C ALA A 697 -10.05 67.95 -19.16
N LEU A 698 -9.01 68.67 -19.62
CA LEU A 698 -7.78 68.05 -20.15
C LEU A 698 -6.98 67.29 -19.09
N LYS A 699 -6.96 67.77 -17.82
CA LYS A 699 -6.29 67.06 -16.72
C LYS A 699 -7.01 65.76 -16.37
N GLU A 700 -8.34 65.79 -16.24
CA GLU A 700 -9.15 64.59 -16.02
C GLU A 700 -8.95 63.54 -17.14
N PHE A 701 -8.85 63.99 -18.39
CA PHE A 701 -8.64 63.10 -19.53
C PHE A 701 -7.23 62.49 -19.57
N GLU A 702 -6.19 63.22 -19.15
CA GLU A 702 -4.82 62.69 -19.03
C GLU A 702 -4.71 61.67 -17.87
N GLU A 703 -5.41 61.90 -16.76
CA GLU A 703 -5.45 61.00 -15.60
C GLU A 703 -6.18 59.69 -15.93
N LEU A 704 -7.33 59.75 -16.62
CA LEU A 704 -8.03 58.57 -17.15
C LEU A 704 -7.19 57.77 -18.15
N LYS A 705 -6.44 58.46 -19.02
CA LYS A 705 -5.55 57.85 -20.02
C LYS A 705 -4.37 57.11 -19.40
N SER A 706 -3.85 57.59 -18.27
CA SER A 706 -2.81 56.89 -17.51
C SER A 706 -3.32 55.56 -16.95
N ASN A 707 -4.51 55.57 -16.32
CA ASN A 707 -5.17 54.39 -15.77
C ASN A 707 -5.52 53.34 -16.84
N TYR A 708 -6.06 53.76 -17.99
CA TYR A 708 -6.37 52.85 -19.12
C TYR A 708 -5.12 52.16 -19.70
N SER A 709 -3.94 52.78 -19.58
CA SER A 709 -2.68 52.19 -20.06
C SER A 709 -2.10 51.09 -19.16
N VAL A 710 -2.56 51.00 -17.91
CA VAL A 710 -2.08 50.05 -16.90
C VAL A 710 -2.91 48.76 -16.90
N SER A 711 -4.23 48.85 -17.04
CA SER A 711 -5.11 47.67 -17.16
C SER A 711 -4.77 46.84 -18.39
N LEU A 712 -4.70 47.46 -19.57
CA LEU A 712 -4.44 46.78 -20.85
C LEU A 712 -3.07 46.06 -20.95
N LYS A 713 -2.17 46.26 -19.98
CA LYS A 713 -0.89 45.54 -19.86
C LYS A 713 -0.95 44.31 -18.96
N LYS A 714 -1.82 44.28 -17.93
CA LYS A 714 -1.93 43.12 -17.03
C LYS A 714 -2.57 41.93 -17.74
N ASP A 715 -3.66 42.15 -18.46
CA ASP A 715 -4.46 41.09 -19.09
C ASP A 715 -3.68 40.30 -20.16
N LYS A 716 -2.66 40.92 -20.78
CA LYS A 716 -1.77 40.24 -21.73
C LYS A 716 -0.64 39.44 -21.06
N GLN A 717 -0.23 39.77 -19.84
CA GLN A 717 0.90 39.10 -19.20
C GLN A 717 0.52 37.83 -18.43
N MET A 718 -0.72 37.68 -17.95
CA MET A 718 -1.16 36.41 -17.36
C MET A 718 -1.26 35.29 -18.42
N ALA A 719 -1.87 35.59 -19.57
CA ALA A 719 -2.10 34.60 -20.64
C ALA A 719 -0.81 34.09 -21.33
N GLU A 720 0.29 34.84 -21.30
CA GLU A 720 1.60 34.36 -21.79
C GLU A 720 2.40 33.56 -20.74
N MET A 721 2.00 33.59 -19.46
CA MET A 721 2.75 32.94 -18.38
C MET A 721 2.27 31.50 -18.13
N GLU A 722 0.96 31.25 -18.04
CA GLU A 722 0.41 29.88 -17.89
C GLU A 722 0.79 28.96 -19.06
N LEU A 723 0.76 29.50 -20.29
CA LEU A 723 1.10 28.77 -21.51
C LEU A 723 2.60 28.43 -21.63
N ARG A 724 3.46 29.03 -20.81
CA ARG A 724 4.91 28.77 -20.79
C ARG A 724 5.27 27.57 -19.93
N ASP A 725 4.71 27.46 -18.73
CA ASP A 725 5.11 26.42 -17.78
C ASP A 725 4.57 25.03 -18.19
N GLU A 726 3.36 24.95 -18.76
CA GLU A 726 2.78 23.69 -19.30
C GLU A 726 3.56 23.13 -20.53
N LEU A 727 4.41 23.95 -21.16
CA LEU A 727 5.34 23.52 -22.20
C LEU A 727 6.71 23.09 -21.65
N VAL A 728 7.16 23.66 -20.53
CA VAL A 728 8.47 23.35 -19.94
C VAL A 728 8.51 21.94 -19.36
N ASP A 729 7.45 21.50 -18.65
CA ASP A 729 7.46 20.17 -18.04
C ASP A 729 7.18 19.04 -19.05
N ARG A 730 6.36 19.28 -20.08
CA ARG A 730 6.19 18.33 -21.19
C ARG A 730 7.46 18.10 -22.01
N LEU A 731 8.40 19.07 -22.03
CA LEU A 731 9.70 18.92 -22.69
C LEU A 731 10.74 18.11 -21.89
N LYS A 732 10.51 17.83 -20.59
CA LYS A 732 11.45 17.06 -19.76
C LYS A 732 11.24 15.53 -19.81
N LEU A 733 10.02 15.06 -20.11
CA LEU A 733 9.70 13.62 -20.08
C LEU A 733 10.07 12.84 -21.37
N GLN A 734 10.36 13.49 -22.49
CA GLN A 734 10.72 12.81 -23.75
C GLN A 734 12.24 12.77 -24.01
N LYS A 735 13.04 12.17 -23.12
CA LYS A 735 14.46 11.89 -23.46
C LYS A 735 15.22 10.79 -22.71
N THR A 736 14.62 9.61 -22.52
CA THR A 736 15.38 8.36 -22.30
C THR A 736 14.63 7.14 -22.83
N LYS A 737 15.27 6.38 -23.74
CA LYS A 737 15.03 4.95 -23.94
C LYS A 737 16.31 4.20 -23.54
N PRO A 738 16.21 2.97 -23.00
CA PRO A 738 17.39 2.20 -22.61
C PRO A 738 18.05 1.54 -23.84
N GLU A 739 19.38 1.53 -23.85
CA GLU A 739 20.17 0.51 -24.54
C GLU A 739 20.93 -0.31 -23.49
N ILE A 740 21.15 -1.59 -23.80
CA ILE A 740 21.75 -2.57 -22.88
C ILE A 740 23.23 -2.72 -23.23
N SER A 741 24.11 -2.67 -22.23
CA SER A 741 25.49 -3.14 -22.34
C SER A 741 25.88 -3.96 -21.10
N GLU A 742 26.41 -5.15 -21.32
CA GLU A 742 26.80 -6.11 -20.27
C GLU A 742 28.14 -5.77 -19.60
N VAL A 743 28.51 -6.57 -18.59
CA VAL A 743 29.88 -6.70 -18.00
C VAL A 743 30.31 -5.47 -17.17
N ARG A 744 30.59 -5.55 -15.86
CA ARG A 744 31.29 -6.62 -15.11
C ARG A 744 31.07 -6.55 -13.59
N ASN A 745 31.32 -7.65 -12.88
CA ASN A 745 31.44 -7.71 -11.42
C ASN A 745 32.50 -6.73 -10.86
N GLY A 746 32.22 -6.10 -9.71
CA GLY A 746 33.16 -5.20 -9.03
C GLY A 746 32.69 -4.72 -7.66
N ILE A 747 32.61 -5.61 -6.66
CA ILE A 747 32.38 -5.21 -5.26
C ILE A 747 33.61 -4.47 -4.74
N LEU A 748 33.45 -3.22 -4.29
CA LEU A 748 34.47 -2.54 -3.47
C LEU A 748 33.83 -1.53 -2.52
N MET A 749 33.97 -1.78 -1.22
CA MET A 749 33.64 -0.83 -0.15
C MET A 749 34.54 0.40 -0.22
N LYS A 750 33.98 1.62 -0.17
CA LYS A 750 34.69 2.84 0.26
C LYS A 750 33.76 3.83 0.96
N ASP A 751 34.01 3.98 2.27
CA ASP A 751 34.17 5.23 3.00
C ASP A 751 33.23 6.41 2.69
N ILE A 752 32.36 6.73 3.67
CA ILE A 752 31.67 8.03 3.76
C ILE A 752 32.56 8.99 4.57
N PRO A 753 33.03 10.11 4.02
CA PRO A 753 33.62 11.18 4.81
C PRO A 753 32.53 11.96 5.56
N PHE A 754 32.78 12.28 6.83
CA PHE A 754 32.06 13.35 7.52
C PHE A 754 32.50 14.70 6.94
N ASP A 755 31.54 15.60 6.70
CA ASP A 755 31.76 17.04 6.76
C ASP A 755 30.92 17.63 7.89
N HIS A 756 31.47 18.64 8.57
CA HIS A 756 30.93 19.22 9.80
C HIS A 756 31.05 20.75 9.79
N VAL A 757 30.23 21.39 10.64
CA VAL A 757 30.31 22.80 11.12
C VAL A 757 29.75 23.90 10.18
N SER A 758 29.23 24.93 10.85
CA SER A 758 28.89 26.29 10.40
C SER A 758 27.61 26.50 9.54
N ASP A 759 26.72 27.44 9.91
CA ASP A 759 26.64 28.15 11.20
C ASP A 759 25.25 28.67 11.58
N SER A 760 25.14 29.24 12.77
CA SER A 760 23.89 29.40 13.53
C SER A 760 23.39 30.86 13.65
N SER A 761 22.08 31.06 13.44
CA SER A 761 21.32 32.24 13.91
C SER A 761 19.80 31.98 13.77
N LEU A 762 18.88 32.54 14.57
CA LEU A 762 18.91 33.03 15.96
C LEU A 762 17.45 33.22 16.46
N ASN A 763 17.28 33.38 17.77
CA ASN A 763 16.02 33.73 18.49
C ASN A 763 14.91 32.65 18.52
N GLY A 764 14.17 32.41 19.62
CA GLY A 764 14.35 32.86 21.01
C GLY A 764 13.03 33.19 21.73
N ILE A 765 12.97 32.91 23.05
CA ILE A 765 11.91 33.32 24.01
C ILE A 765 10.58 32.50 23.87
N SER A 766 9.90 31.98 24.91
CA SER A 766 10.08 32.03 26.37
C SER A 766 9.69 30.76 27.14
N ARG A 767 10.56 30.36 28.08
CA ARG A 767 10.28 29.92 29.47
C ARG A 767 8.95 29.23 29.80
N SER A 768 9.06 27.97 30.25
CA SER A 768 8.68 27.63 31.64
C SER A 768 9.85 26.88 32.30
N ARG A 769 9.93 26.87 33.64
CA ARG A 769 11.10 26.38 34.38
C ARG A 769 10.70 25.87 35.77
N ASN A 770 10.82 24.57 36.00
CA ASN A 770 10.91 23.98 37.34
C ASN A 770 12.15 23.06 37.41
N ARG A 771 12.66 22.83 38.62
CA ARG A 771 14.03 22.34 38.84
C ARG A 771 14.15 21.58 40.16
N GLY A 772 14.59 20.32 40.08
CA GLY A 772 14.84 19.46 41.23
C GLY A 772 13.57 18.87 41.84
N ALA A 773 13.62 17.70 42.46
CA ALA A 773 14.71 16.73 42.55
C ALA A 773 14.14 15.32 42.71
N ASP A 774 14.94 14.29 42.46
CA ASP A 774 15.01 13.04 43.26
C ASP A 774 15.94 12.00 42.59
N ASP A 775 17.25 12.21 42.73
CA ASP A 775 18.25 11.16 42.49
C ASP A 775 18.23 10.17 43.69
N GLN A 776 17.30 9.21 43.70
CA GLN A 776 17.26 8.14 44.70
C GLN A 776 16.30 6.97 44.37
N MET A 777 16.74 6.00 43.53
CA MET A 777 16.80 4.57 43.91
C MET A 777 17.11 3.59 42.74
N LEU A 778 17.74 2.47 43.14
CA LEU A 778 17.80 1.15 42.49
C LEU A 778 18.41 1.04 41.08
N GLU A 779 19.74 0.95 41.08
CA GLU A 779 20.49 0.07 40.17
C GLU A 779 20.28 -1.42 40.58
N LEU A 780 20.43 -2.36 39.63
CA LEU A 780 20.22 -3.83 39.76
C LEU A 780 18.73 -4.22 39.94
N TRP A 781 18.20 -5.30 39.35
CA TRP A 781 18.81 -6.62 39.08
C TRP A 781 18.65 -7.13 37.64
N GLU A 782 19.61 -7.97 37.22
CA GLU A 782 19.49 -8.86 36.06
C GLU A 782 18.75 -10.17 36.40
N ALA A 783 18.43 -10.95 35.35
CA ALA A 783 18.08 -12.37 35.35
C ALA A 783 16.73 -12.82 35.96
N ALA A 784 15.71 -12.89 35.10
CA ALA A 784 14.86 -14.08 34.97
C ALA A 784 14.29 -14.16 33.54
N GLU A 785 14.38 -15.34 32.91
CA GLU A 785 13.74 -15.62 31.60
C GLU A 785 12.37 -16.30 31.78
N ASP A 786 11.58 -16.23 30.70
CA ASP A 786 10.56 -17.20 30.27
C ASP A 786 9.14 -17.20 30.93
N GLY A 787 8.15 -17.59 30.12
CA GLY A 787 6.86 -18.12 30.56
C GLY A 787 5.67 -17.16 30.73
N CYS A 788 5.00 -16.78 29.63
CA CYS A 788 3.60 -16.31 29.66
C CYS A 788 2.81 -16.84 28.45
N GLY A 789 2.06 -17.94 28.66
CA GLY A 789 1.15 -18.54 27.68
C GLY A 789 -0.32 -18.16 27.90
N LEU A 790 -1.19 -18.60 26.97
CA LEU A 790 -2.63 -18.35 27.00
C LEU A 790 -3.35 -19.15 28.11
N ASP A 791 -4.45 -18.59 28.63
CA ASP A 791 -5.81 -19.13 28.38
C ASP A 791 -6.89 -18.06 28.67
N ARG A 792 -8.08 -18.18 28.06
CA ARG A 792 -9.25 -17.31 28.29
C ARG A 792 -10.53 -18.14 28.41
N THR A 793 -10.85 -18.54 29.63
CA THR A 793 -11.93 -19.49 29.94
C THR A 793 -13.35 -18.91 29.76
N LEU A 794 -14.33 -19.78 29.47
CA LEU A 794 -15.74 -19.45 29.27
C LEU A 794 -16.43 -18.89 30.54
N LYS A 795 -17.60 -18.26 30.33
CA LYS A 795 -18.69 -18.20 31.32
C LYS A 795 -20.05 -18.54 30.69
N GLU A 796 -20.95 -19.07 31.50
CA GLU A 796 -22.18 -19.74 31.08
C GLU A 796 -23.42 -18.84 31.16
N SER A 797 -24.51 -19.33 30.55
CA SER A 797 -25.83 -18.70 30.43
C SER A 797 -26.71 -18.82 31.69
N GLN A 798 -27.73 -17.96 31.82
CA GLN A 798 -28.88 -18.22 32.70
C GLN A 798 -30.22 -17.88 32.00
N LYS A 799 -31.26 -18.69 32.26
CA LYS A 799 -32.58 -18.66 31.60
C LYS A 799 -33.64 -17.95 32.45
N GLN A 800 -34.62 -17.32 31.80
CA GLN A 800 -36.00 -17.21 32.31
C GLN A 800 -36.98 -17.29 31.11
N ALA A 801 -38.24 -17.65 31.35
CA ALA A 801 -39.18 -18.08 30.29
C ALA A 801 -40.57 -17.43 30.42
N ASN A 802 -41.34 -17.40 29.31
CA ASN A 802 -42.81 -17.34 29.25
C ASN A 802 -43.33 -17.67 27.82
N LYS A 803 -44.62 -18.05 27.71
CA LYS A 803 -45.41 -18.41 26.50
C LYS A 803 -46.92 -18.36 26.89
N PRO A 804 -47.93 -18.40 26.00
CA PRO A 804 -47.96 -18.27 24.53
C PRO A 804 -48.72 -16.97 24.08
N THR A 805 -49.30 -16.80 22.87
CA THR A 805 -50.52 -17.42 22.30
C THR A 805 -50.70 -17.03 20.81
N GLU A 806 -51.51 -17.81 20.08
CA GLU A 806 -52.16 -17.72 18.72
C GLU A 806 -52.25 -16.33 17.98
N ASP A 807 -52.50 -16.21 16.66
CA ASP A 807 -52.98 -17.16 15.63
C ASP A 807 -52.69 -16.75 14.14
N ASP A 808 -53.06 -17.66 13.22
CA ASP A 808 -53.62 -17.48 11.87
C ASP A 808 -52.78 -17.26 10.56
N THR A 809 -53.36 -17.85 9.52
CA THR A 809 -53.08 -18.00 8.06
C THR A 809 -52.45 -16.81 7.28
N LEU A 810 -51.83 -17.00 6.10
CA LEU A 810 -52.26 -17.81 4.93
C LEU A 810 -51.11 -18.17 3.94
N CYS A 811 -51.24 -19.27 3.20
CA CYS A 811 -50.27 -19.73 2.18
C CYS A 811 -50.77 -19.48 0.73
N GLN A 812 -49.85 -19.35 -0.23
CA GLN A 812 -50.12 -19.67 -1.63
C GLN A 812 -48.87 -20.22 -2.35
N GLU A 813 -49.02 -21.39 -2.97
CA GLU A 813 -48.04 -22.08 -3.82
C GLU A 813 -48.08 -21.49 -5.27
N PHE A 814 -47.18 -21.75 -6.22
CA PHE A 814 -46.21 -22.85 -6.48
C PHE A 814 -44.85 -22.22 -6.94
N GLU A 815 -43.79 -22.91 -7.38
CA GLU A 815 -43.60 -24.30 -7.86
C GLU A 815 -42.15 -24.79 -7.56
N HIS A 816 -41.58 -25.69 -8.38
CA HIS A 816 -40.40 -26.50 -8.05
C HIS A 816 -39.13 -26.19 -8.87
N VAL A 817 -37.99 -26.09 -8.17
CA VAL A 817 -36.78 -26.86 -8.49
C VAL A 817 -36.23 -27.38 -7.16
N GLU A 818 -35.86 -28.66 -7.10
CA GLU A 818 -35.48 -29.32 -5.84
C GLU A 818 -33.97 -29.27 -5.56
N HIS A 819 -33.60 -28.93 -4.33
CA HIS A 819 -32.93 -29.86 -3.41
C HIS A 819 -32.98 -29.29 -1.99
N LYS A 820 -33.51 -30.06 -1.03
CA LYS A 820 -33.85 -29.57 0.31
C LYS A 820 -32.70 -29.67 1.31
N ASN A 821 -32.41 -28.54 1.97
CA ASN A 821 -32.07 -28.55 3.40
C ASN A 821 -33.31 -28.99 4.20
N GLU A 822 -33.11 -29.63 5.35
CA GLU A 822 -33.92 -29.36 6.56
C GLU A 822 -33.25 -30.01 7.79
N ASN A 823 -32.79 -29.18 8.73
CA ASN A 823 -32.59 -29.61 10.12
C ASN A 823 -33.91 -29.41 10.87
N HIS A 824 -34.28 -30.33 11.76
CA HIS A 824 -34.25 -30.09 13.22
C HIS A 824 -35.04 -31.13 14.02
N SER A 825 -34.39 -31.61 15.10
CA SER A 825 -34.97 -31.87 16.43
C SER A 825 -36.20 -32.79 16.60
N SER A 826 -36.01 -33.83 17.43
CA SER A 826 -36.82 -33.94 18.65
C SER A 826 -36.03 -34.59 19.79
N GLU A 827 -36.48 -34.32 21.01
CA GLU A 827 -35.81 -34.59 22.29
C GLU A 827 -36.50 -35.75 23.03
N LEU A 828 -35.91 -36.20 24.15
CA LEU A 828 -36.48 -37.12 25.15
C LEU A 828 -36.50 -38.62 24.72
N GLN A 829 -36.48 -39.61 25.64
CA GLN A 829 -36.54 -39.51 27.10
C GLN A 829 -35.68 -40.53 27.88
N VAL A 830 -35.46 -40.19 29.15
CA VAL A 830 -34.90 -40.98 30.25
C VAL A 830 -35.48 -42.40 30.36
N GLU A 831 -34.65 -43.33 30.81
CA GLU A 831 -35.01 -44.72 31.15
C GLU A 831 -36.24 -44.84 32.07
N LYS A 832 -37.18 -45.73 31.73
CA LYS A 832 -38.03 -46.40 32.73
C LYS A 832 -38.60 -47.74 32.26
N GLU A 833 -38.03 -48.79 32.84
CA GLU A 833 -38.63 -50.06 33.29
C GLU A 833 -39.84 -50.70 32.54
N LEU A 834 -39.68 -52.01 32.30
CA LEU A 834 -40.73 -53.05 32.17
C LEU A 834 -41.62 -53.06 30.91
N GLY A 835 -41.34 -54.02 30.01
CA GLY A 835 -42.22 -54.46 28.94
C GLY A 835 -41.61 -55.67 28.22
N VAL A 836 -42.40 -56.72 27.95
CA VAL A 836 -41.93 -57.98 27.33
C VAL A 836 -42.66 -58.24 26.02
N ASP A 837 -41.93 -58.90 25.12
CA ASP A 837 -42.37 -59.73 23.98
C ASP A 837 -42.43 -59.10 22.57
N ARG A 838 -42.00 -59.94 21.61
CA ARG A 838 -42.09 -59.88 20.13
C ARG A 838 -41.47 -58.66 19.40
N LEU A 839 -40.48 -58.85 18.53
CA LEU A 839 -40.44 -59.63 17.27
C LEU A 839 -41.38 -59.09 16.18
N GLU A 840 -40.87 -58.17 15.36
CA GLU A 840 -41.11 -58.17 13.91
C GLU A 840 -39.98 -57.45 13.15
N ALA A 841 -39.20 -58.24 12.42
CA ALA A 841 -38.34 -57.85 11.30
C ALA A 841 -38.89 -58.59 10.06
N PRO A 842 -38.59 -58.22 8.79
CA PRO A 842 -37.40 -57.48 8.35
C PRO A 842 -37.68 -56.45 7.23
N THR A 843 -36.64 -55.92 6.57
CA THR A 843 -36.25 -56.35 5.19
C THR A 843 -34.89 -55.72 4.81
N CYS A 844 -34.00 -56.52 4.20
CA CYS A 844 -32.60 -56.15 3.95
C CYS A 844 -32.38 -55.11 2.84
N VAL A 845 -31.29 -54.35 2.98
CA VAL A 845 -30.28 -54.18 1.92
C VAL A 845 -28.91 -54.56 2.53
N PRO A 846 -28.13 -55.49 1.93
CA PRO A 846 -26.88 -55.96 2.54
C PRO A 846 -25.63 -55.28 1.95
N GLU A 847 -24.81 -54.65 2.80
CA GLU A 847 -23.41 -54.27 2.50
C GLU A 847 -22.48 -54.72 3.64
N PRO A 848 -21.19 -55.05 3.35
CA PRO A 848 -20.33 -55.82 4.25
C PRO A 848 -19.67 -54.98 5.37
N HIS A 849 -20.47 -54.49 6.32
CA HIS A 849 -19.99 -53.60 7.40
C HIS A 849 -19.08 -54.24 8.47
N GLN A 850 -18.79 -55.55 8.43
CA GLN A 850 -18.01 -56.21 9.48
C GLN A 850 -16.58 -55.65 9.63
N ASP A 851 -15.85 -55.47 8.52
CA ASP A 851 -14.47 -54.98 8.58
C ASP A 851 -14.41 -53.51 9.02
N GLN A 852 -15.34 -52.67 8.54
CA GLN A 852 -15.43 -51.28 8.98
C GLN A 852 -15.72 -51.17 10.49
N ASN A 853 -16.46 -52.12 11.08
CA ASN A 853 -16.71 -52.17 12.51
C ASN A 853 -15.52 -52.74 13.31
N LYS A 854 -14.80 -53.76 12.80
CA LYS A 854 -13.53 -54.23 13.38
C LYS A 854 -12.50 -53.09 13.41
N LYS A 855 -12.38 -52.34 12.32
CA LYS A 855 -11.51 -51.16 12.20
C LYS A 855 -11.87 -50.05 13.20
N LYS A 856 -13.13 -49.64 13.30
CA LYS A 856 -13.59 -48.62 14.27
C LYS A 856 -13.31 -49.00 15.74
N ILE A 857 -13.36 -50.30 16.07
CA ILE A 857 -13.02 -50.80 17.41
C ILE A 857 -11.51 -50.67 17.67
N LEU A 858 -10.68 -51.08 16.71
CA LEU A 858 -9.21 -50.99 16.84
C LEU A 858 -8.71 -49.54 16.84
N GLU A 859 -9.26 -48.66 16.00
CA GLU A 859 -8.96 -47.22 16.01
C GLU A 859 -9.28 -46.58 17.36
N ARG A 860 -10.37 -47.01 18.02
CA ARG A 860 -10.73 -46.54 19.37
C ARG A 860 -9.79 -47.09 20.44
N LEU A 861 -9.41 -48.36 20.36
CA LEU A 861 -8.49 -48.99 21.33
C LEU A 861 -7.06 -48.45 21.21
N ASP A 862 -6.58 -48.12 20.00
CA ASP A 862 -5.32 -47.39 19.84
C ASP A 862 -5.43 -45.95 20.34
N SER A 863 -6.52 -45.23 20.04
CA SER A 863 -6.77 -43.89 20.60
C SER A 863 -6.75 -43.91 22.13
N ASP A 864 -7.41 -44.88 22.78
CA ASP A 864 -7.39 -45.06 24.23
C ASP A 864 -5.98 -45.41 24.75
N THR A 865 -5.20 -46.19 23.98
CA THR A 865 -3.79 -46.51 24.27
C THR A 865 -2.87 -45.30 24.11
N GLN A 866 -3.14 -44.40 23.16
CA GLN A 866 -2.46 -43.11 23.05
C GLN A 866 -2.84 -42.18 24.20
N MET A 867 -4.13 -42.10 24.56
CA MET A 867 -4.61 -41.30 25.68
C MET A 867 -4.03 -41.73 27.02
N LEU A 868 -3.76 -43.02 27.24
CA LEU A 868 -3.13 -43.55 28.46
C LEU A 868 -1.65 -43.15 28.64
N LYS A 869 -0.92 -42.85 27.55
CA LYS A 869 0.52 -42.49 27.62
C LYS A 869 0.76 -41.21 28.43
N ASN A 870 -0.09 -40.19 28.28
CA ASN A 870 0.07 -38.91 28.97
C ASN A 870 -0.16 -39.02 30.50
N PRO A 871 -1.24 -39.67 31.00
CA PRO A 871 -1.37 -40.08 32.39
C PRO A 871 -0.20 -40.91 32.91
N MET A 872 0.27 -41.94 32.20
CA MET A 872 1.41 -42.77 32.63
C MET A 872 2.67 -41.93 32.88
N ILE A 873 3.06 -41.09 31.91
CA ILE A 873 4.24 -40.21 32.02
C ILE A 873 4.07 -39.22 33.18
N THR A 874 2.88 -38.67 33.36
CA THR A 874 2.57 -37.71 34.44
C THR A 874 2.61 -38.37 35.81
N VAL A 875 2.03 -39.57 35.96
CA VAL A 875 2.05 -40.35 37.20
C VAL A 875 3.48 -40.75 37.57
N GLU A 876 4.30 -41.18 36.61
CA GLU A 876 5.68 -41.56 36.91
C GLU A 876 6.59 -40.35 37.22
N ASP A 877 6.34 -39.17 36.67
CA ASP A 877 6.97 -37.93 37.09
C ASP A 877 6.52 -37.50 38.51
N LEU A 878 5.22 -37.55 38.81
CA LEU A 878 4.68 -37.31 40.16
C LEU A 878 5.29 -38.29 41.18
N ARG A 879 5.39 -39.58 40.85
CA ARG A 879 6.00 -40.64 41.66
C ARG A 879 7.46 -40.33 41.98
N ARG A 880 8.25 -39.91 40.97
CA ARG A 880 9.64 -39.47 41.15
C ARG A 880 9.73 -38.23 42.04
N LYS A 881 8.90 -37.20 41.80
CA LYS A 881 8.84 -35.97 42.62
C LYS A 881 8.47 -36.27 44.08
N LEU A 882 7.56 -37.21 44.31
CA LEU A 882 7.15 -37.66 45.64
C LEU A 882 8.27 -38.43 46.36
N GLU A 883 8.91 -39.38 45.68
CA GLU A 883 10.03 -40.19 46.21
C GLU A 883 11.22 -39.32 46.65
N MET A 884 11.58 -38.32 45.84
CA MET A 884 12.64 -37.34 46.16
C MET A 884 12.38 -36.53 47.46
N ASN A 885 11.14 -36.50 47.96
CA ASN A 885 10.76 -35.74 49.16
C ASN A 885 10.74 -36.57 50.46
N LYS A 886 11.06 -37.87 50.45
CA LYS A 886 11.00 -38.79 51.61
C LYS A 886 11.78 -38.39 52.89
N LYS A 887 12.59 -37.31 52.90
CA LYS A 887 13.47 -36.91 54.02
C LYS A 887 13.01 -35.65 54.76
N ARG A 888 11.91 -35.67 55.56
CA ARG A 888 11.60 -34.65 56.60
C ARG A 888 10.52 -35.10 57.63
N LYS A 889 10.15 -34.20 58.55
CA LYS A 889 9.53 -34.50 59.88
C LYS A 889 8.07 -35.00 59.83
N LYS A 890 7.72 -35.86 60.80
CA LYS A 890 6.48 -36.68 60.87
C LYS A 890 5.13 -35.94 60.76
N ALA A 891 5.02 -34.67 61.13
CA ALA A 891 3.72 -34.00 61.28
C ALA A 891 2.94 -33.78 59.96
N LYS A 892 3.62 -33.52 58.85
CA LYS A 892 3.02 -33.45 57.50
C LYS A 892 3.11 -34.77 56.73
N ARG A 893 3.38 -35.90 57.40
CA ARG A 893 3.50 -37.18 56.71
C ARG A 893 2.14 -37.71 56.22
N ILE A 894 1.06 -37.45 56.95
CA ILE A 894 -0.26 -38.01 56.66
C ILE A 894 -0.75 -37.56 55.27
N ASP A 895 -0.73 -36.26 54.99
CA ASP A 895 -1.17 -35.69 53.70
C ASP A 895 -0.33 -36.26 52.53
N PHE A 896 0.98 -36.36 52.71
CA PHE A 896 1.90 -36.91 51.69
C PHE A 896 1.76 -38.43 51.51
N GLU A 897 1.39 -39.18 52.54
CA GLU A 897 1.12 -40.63 52.44
C GLU A 897 -0.26 -40.89 51.82
N THR A 898 -1.27 -40.07 52.13
CA THR A 898 -2.61 -40.12 51.51
C THR A 898 -2.52 -39.81 50.01
N VAL A 899 -1.75 -38.78 49.63
CA VAL A 899 -1.45 -38.48 48.22
C VAL A 899 -0.63 -39.60 47.56
N LYS A 900 0.21 -40.33 48.31
CA LYS A 900 0.93 -41.50 47.80
C LYS A 900 0.00 -42.68 47.56
N GLU A 901 -0.94 -42.94 48.46
CA GLU A 901 -1.95 -44.00 48.35
C GLU A 901 -2.88 -43.74 47.16
N GLN A 902 -3.38 -42.50 46.99
CA GLN A 902 -4.16 -42.09 45.82
C GLN A 902 -3.38 -42.16 44.51
N LEU A 903 -2.11 -41.75 44.50
CA LEU A 903 -1.25 -41.86 43.31
C LEU A 903 -1.00 -43.34 42.95
N GLN A 904 -0.85 -44.23 43.94
CA GLN A 904 -0.69 -45.66 43.72
C GLN A 904 -1.99 -46.32 43.22
N GLU A 905 -3.16 -45.96 43.76
CA GLU A 905 -4.46 -46.44 43.25
C GLU A 905 -4.68 -46.03 41.78
N VAL A 906 -4.27 -44.82 41.41
CA VAL A 906 -4.30 -44.32 40.03
C VAL A 906 -3.25 -45.03 39.15
N GLU A 907 -2.06 -45.33 39.67
CA GLU A 907 -1.03 -46.11 38.96
C GLU A 907 -1.49 -47.55 38.68
N GLU A 908 -2.07 -48.23 39.68
CA GLU A 908 -2.61 -49.59 39.55
C GLU A 908 -3.81 -49.66 38.60
N THR A 909 -4.73 -48.68 38.63
CA THR A 909 -5.87 -48.64 37.71
C THR A 909 -5.48 -48.25 36.28
N ILE A 910 -4.42 -47.47 36.08
CA ILE A 910 -3.82 -47.23 34.76
C ILE A 910 -3.21 -48.52 34.19
N VAL A 911 -2.44 -49.27 34.99
CA VAL A 911 -1.87 -50.58 34.57
C VAL A 911 -2.98 -51.56 34.18
N GLN A 912 -4.04 -51.67 34.99
CA GLN A 912 -5.20 -52.51 34.67
C GLN A 912 -5.89 -52.12 33.37
N LEU A 913 -5.97 -50.82 33.03
CA LEU A 913 -6.57 -50.36 31.77
C LEU A 913 -5.67 -50.59 30.56
N VAL A 914 -4.34 -50.48 30.71
CA VAL A 914 -3.39 -50.87 29.66
C VAL A 914 -3.50 -52.37 29.38
N GLU A 915 -3.56 -53.20 30.42
CA GLU A 915 -3.71 -54.65 30.28
C GLU A 915 -5.06 -55.01 29.63
N VAL A 916 -6.17 -54.44 30.11
CA VAL A 916 -7.50 -54.68 29.54
C VAL A 916 -7.60 -54.19 28.09
N ASN A 917 -7.06 -53.03 27.73
CA ASN A 917 -7.07 -52.58 26.33
C ASN A 917 -6.20 -53.46 25.43
N GLY A 918 -5.05 -53.95 25.92
CA GLY A 918 -4.24 -54.95 25.21
C GLY A 918 -5.02 -56.23 24.96
N GLN A 919 -5.66 -56.77 25.99
CA GLN A 919 -6.54 -57.95 25.89
C GLN A 919 -7.70 -57.71 24.91
N LEU A 920 -8.39 -56.56 24.96
CA LEU A 920 -9.51 -56.25 24.06
C LEU A 920 -9.06 -56.11 22.59
N SER A 921 -7.87 -55.54 22.36
CA SER A 921 -7.26 -55.46 21.02
C SER A 921 -6.93 -56.84 20.48
N GLN A 922 -6.23 -57.66 21.28
CA GLN A 922 -5.87 -59.03 20.93
C GLN A 922 -7.12 -59.90 20.64
N ASN A 923 -8.17 -59.81 21.48
CA ASN A 923 -9.44 -60.52 21.26
C ASN A 923 -10.12 -60.14 19.92
N ILE A 924 -9.95 -58.90 19.44
CA ILE A 924 -10.50 -58.44 18.15
C ILE A 924 -9.57 -58.78 16.98
N GLU A 925 -8.26 -58.77 17.19
CA GLU A 925 -7.26 -59.15 16.19
C GLU A 925 -7.32 -60.66 15.89
N GLU A 926 -7.30 -61.50 16.94
CA GLU A 926 -7.45 -62.97 16.87
C GLU A 926 -8.85 -63.43 16.46
N SER A 927 -9.87 -62.56 16.49
CA SER A 927 -11.20 -62.88 15.92
C SER A 927 -11.07 -63.17 14.41
N PRO A 928 -11.42 -64.40 13.94
CA PRO A 928 -11.13 -64.84 12.58
C PRO A 928 -11.62 -63.90 11.47
N LEU A 929 -10.74 -63.61 10.52
CA LEU A 929 -11.10 -62.94 9.28
C LEU A 929 -11.69 -63.96 8.31
N HIS A 930 -12.94 -63.75 7.88
CA HIS A 930 -13.59 -64.62 6.91
C HIS A 930 -13.07 -64.33 5.50
N LEU A 931 -12.33 -65.28 4.93
CA LEU A 931 -11.71 -65.18 3.60
C LEU A 931 -12.23 -66.19 2.58
N ASP A 932 -13.22 -67.01 2.96
CA ASP A 932 -13.97 -67.88 2.05
C ASP A 932 -15.47 -67.88 2.39
N GLY A 933 -16.32 -68.06 1.38
CA GLY A 933 -17.73 -67.65 1.37
C GLY A 933 -18.74 -68.64 1.96
N ASN A 934 -18.35 -69.46 2.94
CA ASN A 934 -19.22 -70.50 3.52
C ASN A 934 -19.10 -70.56 5.07
N ALA A 935 -20.03 -69.92 5.78
CA ALA A 935 -20.23 -70.08 7.22
C ALA A 935 -21.71 -70.34 7.56
N SER A 936 -21.96 -70.98 8.71
CA SER A 936 -23.31 -71.01 9.30
C SER A 936 -23.64 -69.63 9.89
N PRO A 937 -24.85 -69.09 9.72
CA PRO A 937 -25.25 -67.80 10.30
C PRO A 937 -25.12 -67.76 11.83
N GLU A 938 -25.22 -68.91 12.51
CA GLU A 938 -25.02 -69.02 13.97
C GLU A 938 -23.59 -68.64 14.40
N LEU A 939 -22.59 -68.86 13.55
CA LEU A 939 -21.19 -68.49 13.81
C LEU A 939 -20.95 -66.99 13.60
N GLU A 940 -21.66 -66.41 12.64
CA GLU A 940 -21.58 -64.99 12.29
C GLU A 940 -22.25 -64.10 13.34
N GLU A 941 -23.44 -64.49 13.82
CA GLU A 941 -24.15 -63.81 14.91
C GLU A 941 -23.34 -63.86 16.22
N ALA A 942 -22.73 -65.02 16.54
CA ALA A 942 -21.84 -65.14 17.70
C ALA A 942 -20.62 -64.19 17.60
N GLY A 943 -20.03 -64.06 16.40
CA GLY A 943 -18.96 -63.11 16.12
C GLY A 943 -19.38 -61.65 16.32
N ASP A 944 -20.55 -61.26 15.83
CA ASP A 944 -21.08 -59.90 16.00
C ASP A 944 -21.50 -59.58 17.44
N VAL A 945 -22.03 -60.55 18.19
CA VAL A 945 -22.29 -60.40 19.63
C VAL A 945 -21.00 -60.18 20.41
N GLN A 946 -19.92 -60.90 20.08
CA GLN A 946 -18.61 -60.69 20.70
C GLN A 946 -17.99 -59.34 20.30
N ARG A 947 -18.08 -58.92 19.03
CA ARG A 947 -17.64 -57.59 18.57
C ARG A 947 -18.39 -56.46 19.27
N LYS A 948 -19.72 -56.56 19.40
CA LYS A 948 -20.54 -55.58 20.15
C LYS A 948 -20.18 -55.53 21.64
N ARG A 949 -19.89 -56.68 22.26
CA ARG A 949 -19.41 -56.76 23.65
C ARG A 949 -18.07 -56.04 23.84
N VAL A 950 -17.09 -56.28 22.95
CA VAL A 950 -15.78 -55.60 23.02
C VAL A 950 -15.90 -54.11 22.74
N LEU A 951 -16.72 -53.67 21.77
CA LEU A 951 -16.97 -52.23 21.53
C LEU A 951 -17.50 -51.52 22.79
N GLU A 952 -18.44 -52.14 23.50
CA GLU A 952 -19.02 -51.59 24.73
C GLU A 952 -18.03 -51.64 25.92
N GLN A 953 -17.16 -52.65 25.98
CA GLN A 953 -16.05 -52.71 26.95
C GLN A 953 -14.99 -51.63 26.64
N ALA A 954 -14.64 -51.42 25.37
CA ALA A 954 -13.73 -50.36 24.93
C ALA A 954 -14.31 -48.98 25.24
N ARG A 955 -15.59 -48.72 24.96
CA ARG A 955 -16.28 -47.47 25.34
C ARG A 955 -16.18 -47.20 26.85
N LYS A 956 -16.47 -48.22 27.67
CA LYS A 956 -16.30 -48.16 29.13
C LYS A 956 -14.83 -48.01 29.57
N GLY A 957 -13.88 -48.47 28.76
CA GLY A 957 -12.45 -48.17 28.87
C GLY A 957 -12.16 -46.69 28.69
N SER A 958 -12.51 -46.11 27.53
CA SER A 958 -12.31 -44.67 27.23
C SER A 958 -12.92 -43.77 28.31
N GLU A 959 -14.13 -44.08 28.78
CA GLU A 959 -14.79 -43.33 29.86
C GLU A 959 -14.05 -43.43 31.20
N LYS A 960 -13.40 -44.56 31.52
CA LYS A 960 -12.53 -44.67 32.71
C LYS A 960 -11.22 -43.89 32.52
N ILE A 961 -10.64 -43.93 31.33
CA ILE A 961 -9.40 -43.20 30.98
C ILE A 961 -9.61 -41.69 31.13
N GLY A 962 -10.71 -41.15 30.60
CA GLY A 962 -11.07 -39.73 30.77
C GLY A 962 -11.29 -39.33 32.23
N ARG A 963 -11.90 -40.19 33.06
CA ARG A 963 -12.03 -39.94 34.51
C ARG A 963 -10.68 -39.98 35.24
N LEU A 964 -9.79 -40.90 34.89
CA LEU A 964 -8.44 -40.97 35.46
C LEU A 964 -7.56 -39.78 35.06
N GLN A 965 -7.70 -39.26 33.84
CA GLN A 965 -6.99 -38.06 33.41
C GLN A 965 -7.30 -36.84 34.29
N LEU A 966 -8.57 -36.68 34.69
CA LEU A 966 -9.00 -35.63 35.63
C LEU A 966 -8.47 -35.88 37.05
N GLU A 967 -8.47 -37.13 37.52
CA GLU A 967 -7.96 -37.47 38.86
C GLU A 967 -6.43 -37.31 38.95
N VAL A 968 -5.67 -37.65 37.89
CA VAL A 968 -4.23 -37.34 37.77
C VAL A 968 -3.97 -35.84 37.84
N GLN A 969 -4.76 -35.01 37.17
CA GLN A 969 -4.64 -33.54 37.25
C GLN A 969 -4.95 -33.02 38.66
N LYS A 970 -5.96 -33.59 39.33
CA LYS A 970 -6.34 -33.27 40.71
C LYS A 970 -5.23 -33.64 41.71
N ILE A 971 -4.63 -34.83 41.58
CA ILE A 971 -3.48 -35.26 42.39
C ILE A 971 -2.25 -34.36 42.10
N HIS A 972 -2.00 -34.01 40.83
CA HIS A 972 -0.92 -33.10 40.45
C HIS A 972 -1.05 -31.73 41.13
N TYR A 973 -2.24 -31.14 41.10
CA TYR A 973 -2.54 -29.85 41.75
C TYR A 973 -2.38 -29.90 43.28
N VAL A 974 -2.85 -30.98 43.92
CA VAL A 974 -2.68 -31.19 45.37
C VAL A 974 -1.21 -31.33 45.75
N LEU A 975 -0.42 -32.11 44.99
CA LEU A 975 1.01 -32.26 45.25
C LEU A 975 1.77 -30.95 45.03
N LEU A 976 1.46 -30.19 43.98
CA LEU A 976 2.05 -28.88 43.71
C LEU A 976 1.81 -27.90 44.86
N LYS A 977 0.57 -27.83 45.37
CA LYS A 977 0.21 -27.01 46.53
C LYS A 977 1.01 -27.41 47.79
N LEU A 978 1.14 -28.70 48.07
CA LEU A 978 1.95 -29.21 49.18
C LEU A 978 3.46 -28.90 49.02
N LEU A 979 3.96 -28.78 47.78
CA LEU A 979 5.35 -28.42 47.48
C LEU A 979 5.62 -26.91 47.54
N ASP A 980 4.66 -26.05 47.21
CA ASP A 980 4.83 -24.59 47.35
C ASP A 980 4.67 -24.11 48.81
N GLU A 981 3.82 -24.77 49.60
CA GLU A 981 3.81 -24.59 51.05
C GLU A 981 5.19 -24.92 51.69
N LYS A 982 5.95 -25.87 51.10
CA LYS A 982 7.32 -26.18 51.54
C LYS A 982 8.29 -25.03 51.19
N LYS A 983 8.25 -24.46 49.97
CA LYS A 983 9.10 -23.32 49.59
C LYS A 983 8.91 -22.12 50.53
N ASN A 984 7.66 -21.78 50.85
CA ASN A 984 7.34 -20.64 51.72
C ASN A 984 7.80 -20.86 53.18
N ASN A 985 7.80 -22.10 53.67
CA ASN A 985 8.33 -22.47 54.99
C ASN A 985 9.87 -22.59 55.06
N GLU A 986 10.57 -22.66 53.92
CA GLU A 986 12.04 -22.57 53.90
C GLU A 986 12.52 -21.11 53.84
N LYS A 987 11.82 -20.23 53.10
CA LYS A 987 12.10 -18.77 53.09
C LYS A 987 11.99 -18.14 54.48
N SER A 988 10.97 -18.48 55.29
CA SER A 988 10.75 -17.88 56.61
C SER A 988 11.82 -18.19 57.66
N ARG A 989 12.72 -19.17 57.43
CA ARG A 989 13.83 -19.48 58.34
C ARG A 989 15.05 -18.59 58.18
N PHE A 990 15.28 -17.97 57.02
CA PHE A 990 16.47 -17.15 56.78
C PHE A 990 16.35 -15.72 57.34
N SER A 991 15.14 -15.26 57.65
CA SER A 991 14.86 -13.87 58.07
C SER A 991 15.18 -13.54 59.54
N ARG A 992 15.85 -14.43 60.31
CA ARG A 992 16.03 -14.25 61.78
C ARG A 992 17.47 -14.42 62.27
N SER A 993 18.46 -13.93 61.52
CA SER A 993 19.86 -13.93 61.95
C SER A 993 20.69 -12.79 61.35
N LYS A 994 20.47 -11.55 61.83
CA LYS A 994 21.40 -10.41 61.71
C LYS A 994 21.01 -9.31 62.71
N THR A 995 21.58 -9.33 63.91
CA THR A 995 21.42 -8.28 64.93
C THR A 995 22.62 -8.24 65.89
N THR A 996 23.79 -7.93 65.33
CA THR A 996 25.05 -7.52 65.99
C THR A 996 25.85 -6.76 64.95
#